data_AF-A0A9P1FK32-F1
#
_entry.id   AF-A0A9P1FK32-F1
#
_cell.length_a   1.000
_cell.length_b   1.000
_cell.length_c   1.000
_cell.angle_alpha   90.00
_cell.angle_beta   90.00
_cell.angle_gamma   90.00
#
_symmetry.space_group_name_H-M   'P 1'
#
loop_
_entity.id
_entity.type
_entity.pdbx_description
1 polymer ?
#
loop_
_entity_poly.entity_id
_entity_poly.type
_entity_poly.pdbx_seq_one_letter_code
_entity_poly.pdbx_strand_id
1 'polypeptide(L)'
;MGAEASTPGARGVDVSLATTGGKRWWTGVGLGGKLYGLPCNAEHLLIFDPSCFTDPVTFIDTRSVAKGEGKWRSTVALGGKLYGIPDRAEAMLIYDFVSKQVIGIDTRKVAKGPLKWQSAVSLAGKVYGIPLNAEKLLVFDPKVHDSSASRPKSSPSKSDGLSGVETGHVATGKLKWLAGLSLGGKVIGVPCNSDALLVYDPLSHSSVGVPTNYHASGPFKWLCAVAFQGMLYAIPCHADCILIFDPSNNRLSHVDTRAVATGPGKWLSCVVVAQKIYGIPDRASNVLVFDPTTEEVSGIDVSGVCDGTAKWQSAAVLGGKIYAVPYHAHDILVVDPASSTASTIDIRSLGTGNGKWGFGAVLGGSLCGLPWDSPKILVYQPSETKEDLSPLAAKPSAEKDVDVDVEAASDPVEHGYKGTPDISSKLGKVLLQDFVGAWLSEWIYFADPAKPYAVPTMKVDGSPVKFQVHSVMDDPLLGSPARSAVVTAMLPGAQVVYLVFKGSSFMNDFVANASVSPDYTPFDATFQDRTTFIHHGAYHATAQLRVQQWPALQEQLERCVQDGVKQMVITGHSLGGQYALAFMLQVFLDGVKGTSLHPLLQEARCAAFGAPMCYGAAEGSDIRQDLATFFHARTAVYINAGDPAPRLWSELDLEDFMRYAIRWFQGKVSSFSMRILDYAAGGLAQKAQEILKRPDIEKHLLRPAARYVHLSQIRVLAKDFLLWRPLSYGRMNIDEHSLAAGYIPALCASFDPIAAGGLWDENGTSLVDEEGHGIV
;
A
#
# COMPACT_ATOMS: atom_id res chain seq x y z
N MET A 1 -25.76 34.14 -27.69
CA MET A 1 -24.71 33.80 -26.71
C MET A 1 -25.35 32.90 -25.68
N GLY A 2 -25.22 31.59 -25.83
CA GLY A 2 -25.75 30.62 -24.87
C GLY A 2 -24.63 30.22 -23.92
N ALA A 3 -24.81 30.48 -22.62
CA ALA A 3 -23.93 29.97 -21.58
C ALA A 3 -24.13 28.44 -21.50
N GLU A 4 -23.09 27.68 -21.81
CA GLU A 4 -23.05 26.24 -21.54
C GLU A 4 -23.13 26.01 -20.03
N ALA A 5 -24.14 25.28 -19.57
CA ALA A 5 -24.24 24.85 -18.18
C ALA A 5 -23.03 23.96 -17.86
N SER A 6 -22.12 24.45 -17.01
CA SER A 6 -21.02 23.66 -16.48
C SER A 6 -21.56 22.70 -15.41
N THR A 7 -21.32 21.40 -15.56
CA THR A 7 -21.58 20.44 -14.49
C THR A 7 -20.71 20.79 -13.28
N PRO A 8 -21.28 20.99 -12.08
CA PRO A 8 -20.49 21.30 -10.89
C PRO A 8 -19.39 20.27 -10.65
N GLY A 9 -18.14 20.74 -10.51
CA GLY A 9 -16.99 19.88 -10.19
C GLY A 9 -16.36 19.15 -11.37
N ALA A 10 -16.96 19.11 -12.57
CA ALA A 10 -16.36 18.49 -13.76
C ALA A 10 -15.79 19.54 -14.73
N ARG A 11 -14.54 19.37 -15.16
CA ARG A 11 -13.89 20.20 -16.18
C ARG A 11 -13.03 19.36 -17.13
N GLY A 12 -12.77 19.90 -18.31
CA GLY A 12 -11.90 19.29 -19.30
C GLY A 12 -10.64 20.12 -19.52
N VAL A 13 -9.47 19.47 -19.62
CA VAL A 13 -8.20 20.13 -20.00
C VAL A 13 -7.87 19.76 -21.43
N ASP A 14 -7.83 20.77 -22.31
CA ASP A 14 -7.62 20.56 -23.75
C ASP A 14 -6.21 20.07 -24.05
N VAL A 15 -6.11 19.03 -24.88
CA VAL A 15 -4.85 18.45 -25.37
C VAL A 15 -4.82 18.33 -26.90
N SER A 16 -5.71 19.02 -27.61
CA SER A 16 -5.86 18.97 -29.06
C SER A 16 -4.71 19.63 -29.83
N LEU A 17 -4.11 20.69 -29.27
CA LEU A 17 -3.02 21.45 -29.89
C LEU A 17 -1.72 20.63 -30.11
N ALA A 18 -1.57 19.47 -29.46
CA ALA A 18 -0.32 18.71 -29.43
C ALA A 18 -0.32 17.39 -30.22
N THR A 19 -1.43 17.01 -30.86
CA THR A 19 -1.55 15.68 -31.50
C THR A 19 -2.44 15.67 -32.74
N THR A 20 -1.92 15.21 -33.88
CA THR A 20 -2.68 15.00 -35.11
C THR A 20 -3.23 13.57 -35.16
N GLY A 21 -4.30 13.26 -34.42
CA GLY A 21 -4.95 11.93 -34.47
C GLY A 21 -5.78 11.57 -33.23
N GLY A 22 -6.69 10.60 -33.38
CA GLY A 22 -7.41 9.95 -32.28
C GLY A 22 -6.60 8.81 -31.63
N LYS A 23 -7.17 8.14 -30.63
CA LYS A 23 -6.64 6.92 -30.00
C LYS A 23 -5.27 7.09 -29.36
N ARG A 24 -5.11 8.16 -28.59
CA ARG A 24 -3.80 8.71 -28.20
C ARG A 24 -3.12 7.95 -27.08
N TRP A 25 -3.71 7.99 -25.87
CA TRP A 25 -3.14 7.39 -24.67
C TRP A 25 -4.11 6.37 -24.08
N TRP A 26 -3.76 5.08 -24.16
CA TRP A 26 -4.62 3.98 -23.70
C TRP A 26 -4.52 3.76 -22.19
N THR A 27 -3.32 3.94 -21.66
CA THR A 27 -2.95 3.61 -20.29
C THR A 27 -2.06 4.72 -19.72
N GLY A 28 -1.98 4.76 -18.40
CA GLY A 28 -1.10 5.70 -17.70
C GLY A 28 -0.84 5.26 -16.28
N VAL A 29 -0.21 6.14 -15.53
CA VAL A 29 0.00 5.98 -14.09
C VAL A 29 -0.17 7.33 -13.41
N GLY A 30 -0.87 7.34 -12.28
CA GLY A 30 -0.84 8.46 -11.34
C GLY A 30 0.37 8.30 -10.43
N LEU A 31 1.25 9.29 -10.35
CA LEU A 31 2.44 9.24 -9.50
C LEU A 31 2.85 10.66 -9.10
N GLY A 32 3.16 10.86 -7.81
CA GLY A 32 3.65 12.14 -7.32
C GLY A 32 2.71 13.32 -7.61
N GLY A 33 1.39 13.07 -7.56
CA GLY A 33 0.36 14.07 -7.85
C GLY A 33 0.15 14.36 -9.35
N LYS A 34 0.87 13.70 -10.27
CA LYS A 34 0.77 13.90 -11.72
C LYS A 34 0.21 12.66 -12.41
N LEU A 35 -0.43 12.86 -13.56
CA LEU A 35 -0.86 11.79 -14.47
C LEU A 35 0.11 11.67 -15.63
N TYR A 36 0.68 10.49 -15.82
CA TYR A 36 1.55 10.17 -16.95
C TYR A 36 0.79 9.30 -17.94
N GLY A 37 0.52 9.83 -19.14
CA GLY A 37 -0.16 9.11 -20.21
C GLY A 37 0.81 8.47 -21.18
N LEU A 38 0.82 7.14 -21.27
CA LEU A 38 1.74 6.39 -22.12
C LEU A 38 1.31 6.48 -23.60
N PRO A 39 2.19 6.89 -24.53
CA PRO A 39 1.83 7.12 -25.93
C PRO A 39 1.53 5.82 -26.68
N CYS A 40 0.25 5.50 -26.90
CA CYS A 40 -0.10 4.34 -27.73
C CYS A 40 -0.03 4.70 -29.22
N ASN A 41 -0.83 5.68 -29.65
CA ASN A 41 -0.78 6.23 -31.01
C ASN A 41 -0.35 7.70 -31.02
N ALA A 42 -0.19 8.32 -29.85
CA ALA A 42 0.39 9.66 -29.74
C ALA A 42 1.90 9.65 -29.97
N GLU A 43 2.46 10.76 -30.45
CA GLU A 43 3.92 10.93 -30.55
C GLU A 43 4.58 11.36 -29.24
N HIS A 44 3.78 11.79 -28.27
CA HIS A 44 4.27 12.36 -27.02
C HIS A 44 3.78 11.57 -25.81
N LEU A 45 4.65 11.37 -24.82
CA LEU A 45 4.24 11.07 -23.45
C LEU A 45 3.51 12.31 -22.90
N LEU A 46 2.32 12.10 -22.37
CA LEU A 46 1.55 13.15 -21.70
C LEU A 46 1.94 13.20 -20.23
N ILE A 47 2.18 14.40 -19.69
CA ILE A 47 2.29 14.64 -18.26
C ILE A 47 1.25 15.70 -17.92
N PHE A 48 0.30 15.36 -17.05
CA PHE A 48 -0.69 16.29 -16.55
C PHE A 48 -0.46 16.52 -15.06
N ASP A 49 -0.26 17.78 -14.70
CA ASP A 49 -0.06 18.25 -13.34
C ASP A 49 -1.25 19.12 -12.92
N PRO A 50 -2.20 18.58 -12.14
CA PRO A 50 -3.39 19.33 -11.72
C PRO A 50 -3.06 20.49 -10.78
N SER A 51 -1.85 20.56 -10.20
CA SER A 51 -1.43 21.67 -9.34
C SER A 51 -0.95 22.91 -10.13
N CYS A 52 -0.63 22.75 -11.41
CA CYS A 52 -0.20 23.84 -12.28
C CYS A 52 -1.40 24.45 -13.02
N PHE A 53 -1.85 25.63 -12.60
CA PHE A 53 -3.07 26.24 -13.16
C PHE A 53 -2.88 26.89 -14.54
N THR A 54 -1.66 27.34 -14.88
CA THR A 54 -1.40 28.10 -16.11
C THR A 54 -1.06 27.21 -17.30
N ASP A 55 -0.24 26.18 -17.08
CA ASP A 55 0.14 25.21 -18.10
C ASP A 55 0.22 23.80 -17.48
N PRO A 56 -0.95 23.16 -17.26
CA PRO A 56 -1.02 21.88 -16.56
C PRO A 56 -0.48 20.70 -17.38
N VAL A 57 -0.18 20.87 -18.66
CA VAL A 57 0.12 19.75 -19.56
C VAL A 57 1.50 19.90 -20.18
N THR A 58 2.35 18.90 -19.99
CA THR A 58 3.64 18.79 -20.65
C THR A 58 3.64 17.61 -21.62
N PHE A 59 4.22 17.81 -22.80
CA PHE A 59 4.40 16.77 -23.81
C PHE A 59 5.88 16.46 -23.99
N ILE A 60 6.26 15.19 -23.85
CA ILE A 60 7.63 14.73 -24.08
C ILE A 60 7.68 13.91 -25.36
N ASP A 61 8.48 14.34 -26.34
CA ASP A 61 8.61 13.66 -27.64
C ASP A 61 9.24 12.27 -27.49
N THR A 62 8.57 11.25 -28.03
CA THR A 62 9.01 9.84 -27.98
C THR A 62 9.38 9.28 -29.35
N ARG A 63 9.38 10.09 -30.41
CA ARG A 63 9.67 9.66 -31.79
C ARG A 63 11.09 9.16 -32.00
N SER A 64 12.01 9.54 -31.12
CA SER A 64 13.38 9.00 -31.07
C SER A 64 13.41 7.52 -30.69
N VAL A 65 12.38 7.02 -29.99
CA VAL A 65 12.27 5.62 -29.57
C VAL A 65 11.42 4.81 -30.53
N ALA A 66 10.20 5.27 -30.83
CA ALA A 66 9.33 4.60 -31.79
C ALA A 66 8.30 5.57 -32.40
N LYS A 67 7.89 5.28 -33.64
CA LYS A 67 6.87 6.00 -34.41
C LYS A 67 5.73 5.06 -34.80
N GLY A 68 4.58 5.63 -35.17
CA GLY A 68 3.40 4.86 -35.60
C GLY A 68 2.45 4.52 -34.45
N GLU A 69 1.52 3.60 -34.74
CA GLU A 69 0.41 3.25 -33.84
C GLU A 69 0.67 2.00 -33.02
N GLY A 70 0.02 1.90 -31.86
CA GLY A 70 0.08 0.73 -30.98
C GLY A 70 1.44 0.51 -30.33
N LYS A 71 2.19 1.59 -30.06
CA LYS A 71 3.59 1.52 -29.64
C LYS A 71 3.76 0.80 -28.30
N TRP A 72 3.14 1.32 -27.25
CA TRP A 72 3.24 0.81 -25.89
C TRP A 72 1.84 0.61 -25.26
N ARG A 73 1.67 -0.42 -24.42
CA ARG A 73 0.35 -0.86 -23.91
C ARG A 73 0.16 -0.83 -22.41
N SER A 74 1.25 -0.82 -21.64
CA SER A 74 1.22 -0.78 -20.19
C SER A 74 2.48 -0.10 -19.68
N THR A 75 2.41 0.46 -18.48
CA THR A 75 3.52 1.20 -17.89
C THR A 75 3.68 0.87 -16.41
N VAL A 76 4.92 0.97 -15.92
CA VAL A 76 5.22 0.93 -14.49
C VAL A 76 6.27 1.99 -14.15
N ALA A 77 6.19 2.55 -12.95
CA ALA A 77 7.23 3.42 -12.42
C ALA A 77 8.14 2.62 -11.48
N LEU A 78 9.46 2.82 -11.63
CA LEU A 78 10.46 2.17 -10.81
C LEU A 78 11.73 3.02 -10.75
N GLY A 79 12.22 3.30 -9.54
CA GLY A 79 13.54 3.93 -9.35
C GLY A 79 13.68 5.30 -10.03
N GLY A 80 12.64 6.14 -9.97
CA GLY A 80 12.66 7.48 -10.59
C GLY A 80 12.48 7.49 -12.11
N LYS A 81 12.11 6.36 -12.72
CA LYS A 81 11.88 6.22 -14.16
C LYS A 81 10.51 5.59 -14.44
N LEU A 82 9.94 5.94 -15.58
CA LEU A 82 8.75 5.32 -16.16
C LEU A 82 9.16 4.35 -17.27
N TYR A 83 8.59 3.14 -17.27
CA TYR A 83 8.90 2.09 -18.24
C TYR A 83 7.64 1.72 -19.03
N GLY A 84 7.62 2.04 -20.32
CA GLY A 84 6.55 1.68 -21.24
C GLY A 84 6.80 0.33 -21.91
N ILE A 85 5.95 -0.65 -21.61
CA ILE A 85 6.02 -2.00 -22.18
C ILE A 85 5.57 -1.98 -23.65
N PRO A 86 6.41 -2.48 -24.58
CA PRO A 86 6.12 -2.41 -26.01
C PRO A 86 5.09 -3.43 -26.47
N ASP A 87 4.19 -2.98 -27.35
CA ASP A 87 3.26 -3.81 -28.11
C ASP A 87 3.77 -3.96 -29.55
N ARG A 88 3.58 -2.94 -30.40
CA ARG A 88 4.08 -2.90 -31.77
C ARG A 88 5.44 -2.22 -31.88
N ALA A 89 5.81 -1.39 -30.90
CA ALA A 89 7.13 -0.79 -30.87
C ALA A 89 8.18 -1.89 -30.70
N GLU A 90 9.32 -1.74 -31.37
CA GLU A 90 10.44 -2.66 -31.20
C GLU A 90 11.31 -2.31 -29.99
N ALA A 91 11.08 -1.16 -29.36
CA ALA A 91 11.79 -0.72 -28.17
C ALA A 91 10.85 -0.48 -26.99
N MET A 92 11.29 -0.86 -25.79
CA MET A 92 10.70 -0.42 -24.53
C MET A 92 11.02 1.07 -24.32
N LEU A 93 10.04 1.84 -23.86
CA LEU A 93 10.21 3.26 -23.54
C LEU A 93 10.74 3.41 -22.11
N ILE A 94 11.75 4.24 -21.90
CA ILE A 94 12.19 4.69 -20.58
C ILE A 94 12.11 6.21 -20.55
N TYR A 95 11.40 6.77 -19.58
CA TYR A 95 11.41 8.19 -19.30
C TYR A 95 11.94 8.44 -17.88
N ASP A 96 12.96 9.27 -17.76
CA ASP A 96 13.58 9.61 -16.48
C ASP A 96 12.95 10.89 -15.93
N PHE A 97 12.37 10.82 -14.73
CA PHE A 97 11.59 11.93 -14.17
C PHE A 97 12.44 13.16 -13.85
N VAL A 98 13.72 12.97 -13.54
CA VAL A 98 14.64 14.04 -13.10
C VAL A 98 15.27 14.72 -14.30
N SER A 99 15.94 13.94 -15.14
CA SER A 99 16.65 14.45 -16.32
C SER A 99 15.72 14.78 -17.48
N LYS A 100 14.46 14.32 -17.41
CA LYS A 100 13.44 14.43 -18.47
C LYS A 100 13.85 13.76 -19.78
N GLN A 101 14.85 12.88 -19.74
CA GLN A 101 15.35 12.17 -20.91
C GLN A 101 14.47 10.99 -21.27
N VAL A 102 14.39 10.72 -22.58
CA VAL A 102 13.71 9.57 -23.14
C VAL A 102 14.73 8.64 -23.76
N ILE A 103 14.69 7.36 -23.38
CA ILE A 103 15.60 6.32 -23.84
C ILE A 103 14.77 5.14 -24.37
N GLY A 104 15.28 4.50 -25.41
CA GLY A 104 14.72 3.28 -25.99
C GLY A 104 15.61 2.07 -25.76
N ILE A 105 15.04 0.96 -25.29
CA ILE A 105 15.74 -0.33 -25.19
C ILE A 105 15.17 -1.30 -26.23
N ASP A 106 16.00 -1.74 -27.17
CA ASP A 106 15.59 -2.67 -28.23
C ASP A 106 15.19 -4.03 -27.65
N THR A 107 13.94 -4.43 -27.91
CA THR A 107 13.33 -5.67 -27.40
C THR A 107 13.32 -6.82 -28.40
N ARG A 108 13.83 -6.62 -29.62
CA ARG A 108 13.77 -7.62 -30.71
C ARG A 108 14.49 -8.93 -30.41
N LYS A 109 15.44 -8.91 -29.46
CA LYS A 109 16.12 -10.12 -28.98
C LYS A 109 15.24 -11.00 -28.09
N VAL A 110 14.17 -10.43 -27.51
CA VAL A 110 13.21 -11.15 -26.67
C VAL A 110 12.00 -11.58 -27.48
N ALA A 111 11.36 -10.65 -28.21
CA ALA A 111 10.25 -10.95 -29.12
C ALA A 111 10.11 -9.88 -30.21
N LYS A 112 9.48 -10.24 -31.33
CA LYS A 112 9.20 -9.37 -32.50
C LYS A 112 7.72 -9.42 -32.87
N GLY A 113 7.27 -8.43 -33.64
CA GLY A 113 5.90 -8.36 -34.14
C GLY A 113 4.93 -7.69 -33.17
N PRO A 114 3.63 -7.66 -33.50
CA PRO A 114 2.62 -6.96 -32.71
C PRO A 114 2.11 -7.79 -31.53
N LEU A 115 1.51 -7.12 -30.55
CA LEU A 115 0.82 -7.68 -29.38
C LEU A 115 1.73 -8.57 -28.54
N LYS A 116 3.01 -8.18 -28.40
CA LYS A 116 4.03 -8.95 -27.66
C LYS A 116 3.66 -9.08 -26.19
N TRP A 117 3.54 -7.94 -25.51
CA TRP A 117 3.25 -7.84 -24.09
C TRP A 117 2.14 -6.83 -23.84
N GLN A 118 1.28 -7.12 -22.86
CA GLN A 118 0.06 -6.32 -22.62
C GLN A 118 -0.02 -5.69 -21.23
N SER A 119 0.77 -6.19 -20.27
CA SER A 119 0.80 -5.69 -18.89
C SER A 119 2.24 -5.53 -18.41
N ALA A 120 2.47 -4.47 -17.63
CA ALA A 120 3.70 -4.17 -16.95
C ALA A 120 3.59 -4.54 -15.47
N VAL A 121 4.60 -5.22 -14.93
CA VAL A 121 4.70 -5.54 -13.50
C VAL A 121 6.08 -5.10 -13.02
N SER A 122 6.17 -4.45 -11.86
CA SER A 122 7.45 -4.26 -11.17
C SER A 122 7.53 -5.17 -9.95
N LEU A 123 8.71 -5.78 -9.77
CA LEU A 123 8.99 -6.65 -8.64
C LEU A 123 10.50 -6.78 -8.44
N ALA A 124 10.95 -6.73 -7.18
CA ALA A 124 12.37 -6.91 -6.81
C ALA A 124 13.33 -6.01 -7.61
N GLY A 125 12.94 -4.76 -7.87
CA GLY A 125 13.77 -3.80 -8.61
C GLY A 125 13.87 -4.06 -10.11
N LYS A 126 13.03 -4.93 -10.68
CA LYS A 126 12.97 -5.24 -12.11
C LYS A 126 11.61 -4.92 -12.71
N VAL A 127 11.57 -4.80 -14.03
CA VAL A 127 10.35 -4.59 -14.84
C VAL A 127 10.07 -5.85 -15.64
N TYR A 128 8.81 -6.26 -15.67
CA TYR A 128 8.32 -7.43 -16.37
C TYR A 128 7.23 -7.05 -17.36
N GLY A 129 7.28 -7.63 -18.56
CA GLY A 129 6.21 -7.54 -19.56
C GLY A 129 5.50 -8.88 -19.68
N ILE A 130 4.21 -8.92 -19.34
CA ILE A 130 3.39 -10.14 -19.39
C ILE A 130 3.13 -10.55 -20.86
N PRO A 131 3.48 -11.78 -21.27
CA PRO A 131 3.40 -12.19 -22.67
C PRO A 131 1.95 -12.40 -23.13
N LEU A 132 1.52 -11.60 -24.10
CA LEU A 132 0.21 -11.77 -24.73
C LEU A 132 0.32 -12.72 -25.94
N ASN A 133 1.09 -12.33 -26.95
CA ASN A 133 1.48 -13.19 -28.07
C ASN A 133 2.97 -13.55 -28.07
N ALA A 134 3.80 -12.89 -27.24
CA ALA A 134 5.20 -13.24 -27.12
C ALA A 134 5.37 -14.64 -26.51
N GLU A 135 6.39 -15.38 -26.96
CA GLU A 135 6.76 -16.68 -26.38
C GLU A 135 7.44 -16.53 -25.02
N LYS A 136 7.97 -15.32 -24.74
CA LYS A 136 8.77 -15.02 -23.55
C LYS A 136 8.15 -13.92 -22.70
N LEU A 137 8.18 -14.11 -21.39
CA LEU A 137 8.04 -13.02 -20.42
C LEU A 137 9.24 -12.09 -20.59
N LEU A 138 9.00 -10.78 -20.77
CA LEU A 138 10.07 -9.78 -20.81
C LEU A 138 10.57 -9.53 -19.39
N VAL A 139 11.88 -9.48 -19.21
CA VAL A 139 12.53 -9.12 -17.93
C VAL A 139 13.56 -8.03 -18.20
N PHE A 140 13.42 -6.89 -17.54
CA PHE A 140 14.36 -5.78 -17.62
C PHE A 140 14.89 -5.44 -16.22
N ASP A 141 16.21 -5.39 -16.09
CA ASP A 141 16.93 -4.99 -14.89
C ASP A 141 17.59 -3.61 -15.07
N PRO A 142 17.00 -2.55 -14.49
CA PRO A 142 17.55 -1.20 -14.57
C PRO A 142 18.96 -1.07 -13.99
N LYS A 143 19.31 -1.83 -12.94
CA LYS A 143 20.63 -1.71 -12.29
C LYS A 143 21.74 -2.20 -13.21
N VAL A 144 21.48 -3.29 -13.92
CA VAL A 144 22.41 -3.82 -14.93
C VAL A 144 22.57 -2.82 -16.08
N HIS A 145 21.47 -2.26 -16.57
CA HIS A 145 21.50 -1.25 -17.61
C HIS A 145 22.31 -0.01 -17.18
N ASP A 146 22.00 0.59 -16.04
CA ASP A 146 22.61 1.84 -15.58
C ASP A 146 24.10 1.66 -15.24
N SER A 147 24.49 0.52 -14.65
CA SER A 147 25.90 0.19 -14.41
C SER A 147 26.69 -0.10 -15.71
N SER A 148 26.03 -0.57 -16.77
CA SER A 148 26.67 -0.75 -18.09
C SER A 148 26.87 0.59 -18.82
N ALA A 149 25.98 1.56 -18.58
CA ALA A 149 26.04 2.88 -19.19
C ALA A 149 27.26 3.68 -18.70
N SER A 150 27.65 3.52 -17.43
CA SER A 150 28.83 4.16 -16.83
C SER A 150 30.17 3.51 -17.22
N ARG A 151 30.18 2.33 -17.86
CA ARG A 151 31.42 1.66 -18.29
C ARG A 151 32.03 2.29 -19.56
N PRO A 152 33.38 2.42 -19.62
CA PRO A 152 34.08 2.92 -20.80
C PRO A 152 33.81 2.04 -22.03
N LYS A 153 33.78 2.66 -23.23
CA LYS A 153 33.38 2.05 -24.50
C LYS A 153 34.25 0.85 -24.94
N SER A 154 35.41 0.62 -24.31
CA SER A 154 36.37 -0.44 -24.65
C SER A 154 36.10 -1.80 -23.97
N SER A 155 35.09 -1.92 -23.10
CA SER A 155 34.79 -3.18 -22.39
C SER A 155 33.97 -4.18 -23.23
N PRO A 156 34.31 -5.48 -23.25
CA PRO A 156 33.78 -6.45 -24.23
C PRO A 156 32.37 -7.02 -23.96
N SER A 157 31.60 -6.52 -22.98
CA SER A 157 30.15 -6.78 -22.93
C SER A 157 29.40 -5.67 -22.16
N LYS A 158 28.60 -4.88 -22.88
CA LYS A 158 27.55 -4.04 -22.28
C LYS A 158 26.26 -4.85 -22.29
N SER A 159 25.86 -5.34 -21.12
CA SER A 159 24.51 -5.89 -20.94
C SER A 159 23.54 -4.73 -20.80
N ASP A 160 22.55 -4.67 -21.68
CA ASP A 160 21.45 -3.70 -21.64
C ASP A 160 20.42 -3.98 -20.53
N GLY A 161 20.66 -4.98 -19.66
CA GLY A 161 19.74 -5.39 -18.60
C GLY A 161 18.50 -6.14 -19.09
N LEU A 162 18.36 -6.38 -20.39
CA LEU A 162 17.18 -6.99 -20.98
C LEU A 162 17.37 -8.50 -21.21
N SER A 163 16.38 -9.29 -20.79
CA SER A 163 16.33 -10.75 -20.98
C SER A 163 14.88 -11.24 -21.18
N GLY A 164 14.73 -12.51 -21.52
CA GLY A 164 13.44 -13.17 -21.72
C GLY A 164 13.38 -14.52 -21.02
N VAL A 165 12.26 -14.82 -20.39
CA VAL A 165 11.99 -16.13 -19.76
C VAL A 165 11.00 -16.89 -20.63
N GLU A 166 11.33 -18.12 -21.01
CA GLU A 166 10.44 -18.96 -21.81
C GLU A 166 9.12 -19.23 -21.08
N THR A 167 8.01 -19.13 -21.82
CA THR A 167 6.66 -19.43 -21.31
C THR A 167 5.90 -20.40 -22.20
N GLY A 168 6.54 -20.91 -23.26
CA GLY A 168 5.91 -21.85 -24.20
C GLY A 168 5.49 -23.18 -23.57
N HIS A 169 6.19 -23.63 -22.52
CA HIS A 169 5.80 -24.81 -21.74
C HIS A 169 4.59 -24.57 -20.84
N VAL A 170 4.26 -23.30 -20.55
CA VAL A 170 3.07 -22.93 -19.77
C VAL A 170 1.86 -22.83 -20.69
N ALA A 171 1.98 -22.06 -21.77
CA ALA A 171 0.95 -21.97 -22.80
C ALA A 171 1.52 -21.51 -24.14
N THR A 172 0.94 -22.05 -25.22
CA THR A 172 1.20 -21.66 -26.61
C THR A 172 0.02 -20.87 -27.18
N GLY A 173 0.18 -20.33 -28.39
CA GLY A 173 -0.88 -19.56 -29.05
C GLY A 173 -0.88 -18.07 -28.71
N LYS A 174 -2.01 -17.41 -29.04
CA LYS A 174 -2.18 -15.95 -28.97
C LYS A 174 -3.12 -15.55 -27.83
N LEU A 175 -2.99 -14.32 -27.37
CA LEU A 175 -3.80 -13.70 -26.32
C LEU A 175 -3.76 -14.48 -24.98
N LYS A 176 -2.59 -15.02 -24.62
CA LYS A 176 -2.43 -15.94 -23.49
C LYS A 176 -2.81 -15.30 -22.15
N TRP A 177 -2.10 -14.21 -21.80
CA TRP A 177 -2.30 -13.48 -20.55
C TRP A 177 -2.44 -11.98 -20.84
N LEU A 178 -3.51 -11.36 -20.35
CA LEU A 178 -3.80 -9.94 -20.60
C LEU A 178 -3.37 -9.05 -19.44
N ALA A 179 -3.79 -9.40 -18.22
CA ALA A 179 -3.44 -8.67 -17.02
C ALA A 179 -2.27 -9.34 -16.28
N GLY A 180 -1.58 -8.53 -15.48
CA GLY A 180 -0.40 -8.92 -14.73
C GLY A 180 -0.34 -8.19 -13.40
N LEU A 181 0.14 -8.88 -12.37
CA LEU A 181 0.44 -8.27 -11.09
C LEU A 181 1.53 -9.03 -10.35
N SER A 182 2.09 -8.41 -9.31
CA SER A 182 2.99 -9.09 -8.38
C SER A 182 2.22 -9.52 -7.13
N LEU A 183 2.46 -10.76 -6.69
CA LEU A 183 1.83 -11.33 -5.51
C LEU A 183 2.72 -12.43 -4.91
N GLY A 184 2.91 -12.42 -3.59
CA GLY A 184 3.72 -13.45 -2.91
C GLY A 184 5.17 -13.54 -3.41
N GLY A 185 5.76 -12.42 -3.82
CA GLY A 185 7.11 -12.40 -4.40
C GLY A 185 7.20 -12.99 -5.82
N LYS A 186 6.07 -13.23 -6.49
CA LYS A 186 6.00 -13.79 -7.85
C LYS A 186 5.33 -12.82 -8.82
N VAL A 187 5.62 -12.98 -10.10
CA VAL A 187 4.93 -12.30 -11.20
C VAL A 187 3.84 -13.21 -11.72
N ILE A 188 2.60 -12.73 -11.72
CA ILE A 188 1.43 -13.50 -12.09
C ILE A 188 0.83 -12.97 -13.39
N GLY A 189 0.60 -13.84 -14.37
CA GLY A 189 -0.12 -13.53 -15.61
C GLY A 189 -1.54 -14.11 -15.57
N VAL A 190 -2.54 -13.24 -15.66
CA VAL A 190 -3.96 -13.59 -15.59
C VAL A 190 -4.42 -14.19 -16.93
N PRO A 191 -5.00 -15.41 -16.94
CA PRO A 191 -5.33 -16.10 -18.17
C PRO A 191 -6.50 -15.44 -18.93
N CYS A 192 -6.21 -14.99 -20.15
CA CYS A 192 -7.20 -14.50 -21.10
C CYS A 192 -7.70 -15.65 -21.97
N ASN A 193 -6.86 -16.12 -22.90
CA ASN A 193 -7.11 -17.34 -23.70
C ASN A 193 -6.27 -18.53 -23.25
N SER A 194 -5.28 -18.31 -22.38
CA SER A 194 -4.49 -19.40 -21.81
C SER A 194 -5.34 -20.31 -20.93
N ASP A 195 -5.12 -21.62 -21.00
CA ASP A 195 -5.71 -22.59 -20.07
C ASP A 195 -4.91 -22.74 -18.77
N ALA A 196 -3.88 -21.91 -18.56
CA ALA A 196 -3.15 -21.83 -17.30
C ALA A 196 -2.89 -20.38 -16.88
N LEU A 197 -2.93 -20.12 -15.58
CA LEU A 197 -2.38 -18.91 -14.97
C LEU A 197 -0.85 -19.02 -14.99
N LEU A 198 -0.15 -17.96 -15.41
CA LEU A 198 1.31 -17.92 -15.42
C LEU A 198 1.81 -17.49 -14.05
N VAL A 199 2.69 -18.28 -13.43
CA VAL A 199 3.39 -17.93 -12.20
C VAL A 199 4.88 -17.92 -12.50
N TYR A 200 5.52 -16.77 -12.41
CA TYR A 200 6.98 -16.64 -12.54
C TYR A 200 7.61 -16.25 -11.20
N ASP A 201 8.58 -17.05 -10.78
CA ASP A 201 9.35 -16.82 -9.57
C ASP A 201 10.72 -16.20 -9.94
N PRO A 202 10.95 -14.92 -9.59
CA PRO A 202 12.18 -14.23 -9.95
C PRO A 202 13.42 -14.71 -9.18
N LEU A 203 13.26 -15.43 -8.06
CA LEU A 203 14.37 -15.97 -7.28
C LEU A 203 14.91 -17.26 -7.90
N SER A 204 14.00 -18.16 -8.28
CA SER A 204 14.38 -19.41 -8.94
C SER A 204 14.54 -19.30 -10.45
N HIS A 205 14.18 -18.15 -11.03
CA HIS A 205 14.13 -17.92 -12.47
C HIS A 205 13.26 -18.94 -13.23
N SER A 206 12.23 -19.46 -12.57
CA SER A 206 11.36 -20.50 -13.11
C SER A 206 9.94 -19.98 -13.33
N SER A 207 9.29 -20.48 -14.37
CA SER A 207 7.87 -20.23 -14.64
C SER A 207 7.10 -21.54 -14.61
N VAL A 208 5.92 -21.51 -13.99
CA VAL A 208 4.98 -22.63 -13.91
C VAL A 208 3.58 -22.19 -14.33
N GLY A 209 2.81 -23.14 -14.87
CA GLY A 209 1.41 -22.95 -15.20
C GLY A 209 0.51 -23.60 -14.17
N VAL A 210 -0.48 -22.85 -13.69
CA VAL A 210 -1.54 -23.40 -12.83
C VAL A 210 -2.79 -23.60 -13.69
N PRO A 211 -3.22 -24.85 -13.95
CA PRO A 211 -4.31 -25.14 -14.89
C PRO A 211 -5.66 -24.54 -14.45
N THR A 212 -6.33 -23.84 -15.37
CA THR A 212 -7.62 -23.16 -15.16
C THR A 212 -8.79 -23.80 -15.89
N ASN A 213 -8.52 -24.80 -16.71
CA ASN A 213 -9.51 -25.49 -17.56
C ASN A 213 -10.63 -26.18 -16.75
N TYR A 214 -10.40 -26.50 -15.48
CA TYR A 214 -11.42 -27.02 -14.57
C TYR A 214 -12.39 -25.94 -14.06
N HIS A 215 -12.03 -24.66 -14.19
CA HIS A 215 -12.82 -23.52 -13.70
C HIS A 215 -13.54 -22.80 -14.84
N ALA A 216 -12.85 -22.59 -15.98
CA ALA A 216 -13.46 -22.06 -17.19
C ALA A 216 -12.65 -22.43 -18.44
N SER A 217 -13.36 -22.56 -19.56
CA SER A 217 -12.78 -22.82 -20.89
C SER A 217 -13.16 -21.71 -21.88
N GLY A 218 -12.43 -21.61 -22.99
CA GLY A 218 -12.71 -20.65 -24.05
C GLY A 218 -11.92 -19.34 -23.92
N PRO A 219 -12.18 -18.37 -24.81
CA PRO A 219 -11.41 -17.14 -24.89
C PRO A 219 -11.92 -16.05 -23.92
N PHE A 220 -11.07 -15.07 -23.65
CA PHE A 220 -11.36 -13.86 -22.85
C PHE A 220 -11.95 -14.15 -21.46
N LYS A 221 -11.49 -15.22 -20.81
CA LYS A 221 -12.04 -15.71 -19.53
C LYS A 221 -11.98 -14.63 -18.45
N TRP A 222 -10.77 -14.14 -18.16
CA TRP A 222 -10.52 -13.08 -17.19
C TRP A 222 -9.57 -12.04 -17.79
N LEU A 223 -9.97 -10.76 -17.76
CA LEU A 223 -9.21 -9.66 -18.36
C LEU A 223 -8.64 -8.67 -17.34
N CYS A 224 -9.08 -8.77 -16.10
CA CYS A 224 -8.59 -7.97 -14.98
C CYS A 224 -8.50 -8.85 -13.72
N ALA A 225 -7.65 -8.44 -12.79
CA ALA A 225 -7.54 -9.06 -11.49
C ALA A 225 -7.06 -8.06 -10.45
N VAL A 226 -7.29 -8.38 -9.18
CA VAL A 226 -6.77 -7.64 -8.05
C VAL A 226 -6.09 -8.57 -7.06
N ALA A 227 -5.01 -8.11 -6.45
CA ALA A 227 -4.43 -8.73 -5.27
C ALA A 227 -5.10 -8.15 -4.02
N PHE A 228 -5.69 -9.01 -3.20
CA PHE A 228 -6.34 -8.62 -1.96
C PHE A 228 -6.21 -9.73 -0.92
N GLN A 229 -5.88 -9.39 0.33
CA GLN A 229 -5.69 -10.35 1.42
C GLN A 229 -4.78 -11.55 1.06
N GLY A 230 -3.63 -11.29 0.42
CA GLY A 230 -2.67 -12.33 0.03
C GLY A 230 -3.09 -13.21 -1.15
N MET A 231 -4.31 -13.04 -1.67
CA MET A 231 -4.88 -13.81 -2.78
C MET A 231 -5.01 -12.96 -4.03
N LEU A 232 -5.06 -13.61 -5.19
CA LEU A 232 -5.45 -12.98 -6.45
C LEU A 232 -6.90 -13.33 -6.77
N TYR A 233 -7.69 -12.32 -7.16
CA TYR A 233 -9.06 -12.48 -7.62
C TYR A 233 -9.16 -11.97 -9.06
N ALA A 234 -9.32 -12.88 -10.02
CA ALA A 234 -9.52 -12.55 -11.42
C ALA A 234 -11.02 -12.40 -11.70
N ILE A 235 -11.43 -11.22 -12.16
CA ILE A 235 -12.84 -10.90 -12.36
C ILE A 235 -13.29 -11.39 -13.75
N PRO A 236 -14.43 -12.11 -13.84
CA PRO A 236 -14.85 -12.75 -15.07
C PRO A 236 -15.22 -11.74 -16.15
N CYS A 237 -14.71 -11.95 -17.36
CA CYS A 237 -15.19 -11.26 -18.55
C CYS A 237 -16.11 -12.18 -19.36
N HIS A 238 -15.60 -13.32 -19.83
CA HIS A 238 -16.40 -14.37 -20.49
C HIS A 238 -16.60 -15.61 -19.61
N ALA A 239 -15.77 -15.80 -18.58
CA ALA A 239 -15.96 -16.85 -17.60
C ALA A 239 -17.21 -16.60 -16.75
N ASP A 240 -17.74 -17.64 -16.12
CA ASP A 240 -18.90 -17.56 -15.23
C ASP A 240 -18.54 -17.48 -13.74
N CYS A 241 -17.25 -17.38 -13.43
CA CYS A 241 -16.75 -17.37 -12.06
C CYS A 241 -15.60 -16.38 -11.85
N ILE A 242 -15.49 -15.88 -10.62
CA ILE A 242 -14.25 -15.27 -10.11
C ILE A 242 -13.24 -16.40 -9.94
N LEU A 243 -12.04 -16.26 -10.51
CA LEU A 243 -10.94 -17.18 -10.26
C LEU A 243 -10.13 -16.66 -9.08
N ILE A 244 -9.95 -17.50 -8.07
CA ILE A 244 -9.19 -17.16 -6.87
C ILE A 244 -7.91 -17.96 -6.89
N PHE A 245 -6.76 -17.30 -6.67
CA PHE A 245 -5.45 -17.93 -6.67
C PHE A 245 -4.70 -17.65 -5.36
N ASP A 246 -4.26 -18.73 -4.73
CA ASP A 246 -3.40 -18.72 -3.54
C ASP A 246 -1.93 -18.93 -3.96
N PRO A 247 -1.08 -17.89 -3.85
CA PRO A 247 0.33 -17.96 -4.25
C PRO A 247 1.19 -18.82 -3.30
N SER A 248 0.71 -19.13 -2.08
CA SER A 248 1.50 -19.86 -1.07
C SER A 248 1.63 -21.34 -1.40
N ASN A 249 0.65 -21.90 -2.09
CA ASN A 249 0.54 -23.32 -2.43
C ASN A 249 0.19 -23.56 -3.91
N ASN A 250 0.10 -22.49 -4.71
CA ASN A 250 -0.29 -22.50 -6.12
C ASN A 250 -1.66 -23.14 -6.39
N ARG A 251 -2.63 -23.00 -5.48
CA ARG A 251 -3.99 -23.54 -5.66
C ARG A 251 -4.96 -22.51 -6.22
N LEU A 252 -5.95 -23.04 -6.94
CA LEU A 252 -7.07 -22.27 -7.46
C LEU A 252 -8.37 -22.70 -6.77
N SER A 253 -9.23 -21.73 -6.52
CA SER A 253 -10.65 -21.92 -6.23
C SER A 253 -11.47 -20.95 -7.10
N HIS A 254 -12.80 -21.06 -7.04
CA HIS A 254 -13.65 -20.18 -7.82
C HIS A 254 -14.97 -19.90 -7.10
N VAL A 255 -15.57 -18.78 -7.44
CA VAL A 255 -16.91 -18.39 -6.95
C VAL A 255 -17.79 -18.07 -8.15
N ASP A 256 -18.98 -18.67 -8.20
CA ASP A 256 -19.93 -18.50 -9.30
C ASP A 256 -20.53 -17.09 -9.32
N THR A 257 -20.70 -16.53 -10.52
CA THR A 257 -21.23 -15.17 -10.72
C THR A 257 -22.48 -15.11 -11.60
N ARG A 258 -23.03 -16.27 -12.01
CA ARG A 258 -24.18 -16.34 -12.94
C ARG A 258 -25.45 -15.74 -12.34
N ALA A 259 -25.56 -15.72 -11.01
CA ALA A 259 -26.64 -15.04 -10.30
C ALA A 259 -26.65 -13.52 -10.53
N VAL A 260 -25.50 -12.91 -10.86
CA VAL A 260 -25.37 -11.47 -11.10
C VAL A 260 -25.41 -11.12 -12.59
N ALA A 261 -24.67 -11.88 -13.42
CA ALA A 261 -24.74 -11.75 -14.86
C ALA A 261 -24.22 -13.01 -15.58
N THR A 262 -24.82 -13.30 -16.73
CA THR A 262 -24.42 -14.38 -17.65
C THR A 262 -23.98 -13.82 -19.01
N GLY A 263 -23.25 -14.62 -19.78
CA GLY A 263 -22.84 -14.26 -21.14
C GLY A 263 -21.48 -13.54 -21.21
N PRO A 264 -21.03 -13.18 -22.43
CA PRO A 264 -19.69 -12.64 -22.65
C PRO A 264 -19.61 -11.12 -22.42
N GLY A 265 -18.44 -10.65 -21.98
CA GLY A 265 -18.11 -9.22 -21.86
C GLY A 265 -18.69 -8.57 -20.61
N LYS A 266 -18.74 -9.30 -19.48
CA LYS A 266 -19.46 -8.83 -18.29
C LYS A 266 -18.75 -7.66 -17.61
N TRP A 267 -17.53 -7.88 -17.14
CA TRP A 267 -16.74 -6.90 -16.38
C TRP A 267 -15.32 -6.79 -16.94
N LEU A 268 -14.79 -5.56 -17.05
CA LEU A 268 -13.49 -5.28 -17.69
C LEU A 268 -12.45 -4.63 -16.76
N SER A 269 -12.87 -4.10 -15.62
CA SER A 269 -11.97 -3.56 -14.59
C SER A 269 -12.53 -3.88 -13.21
N CYS A 270 -11.69 -3.76 -12.18
CA CYS A 270 -12.09 -4.03 -10.82
C CYS A 270 -11.35 -3.15 -9.83
N VAL A 271 -12.00 -2.86 -8.69
CA VAL A 271 -11.43 -2.11 -7.58
C VAL A 271 -11.81 -2.78 -6.26
N VAL A 272 -11.03 -2.51 -5.21
CA VAL A 272 -11.33 -2.94 -3.84
C VAL A 272 -11.76 -1.72 -3.04
N VAL A 273 -12.91 -1.80 -2.39
CA VAL A 273 -13.41 -0.75 -1.48
C VAL A 273 -14.13 -1.43 -0.31
N ALA A 274 -13.93 -0.92 0.90
CA ALA A 274 -14.62 -1.41 2.10
C ALA A 274 -14.58 -2.95 2.22
N GLN A 275 -13.40 -3.54 2.01
CA GLN A 275 -13.13 -4.98 2.05
C GLN A 275 -13.82 -5.85 0.99
N LYS A 276 -14.52 -5.24 0.03
CA LYS A 276 -15.20 -5.94 -1.07
C LYS A 276 -14.55 -5.62 -2.41
N ILE A 277 -14.70 -6.55 -3.36
CA ILE A 277 -14.22 -6.40 -4.73
C ILE A 277 -15.40 -6.03 -5.62
N TYR A 278 -15.23 -4.96 -6.39
CA TYR A 278 -16.24 -4.46 -7.30
C TYR A 278 -15.78 -4.65 -8.74
N GLY A 279 -16.55 -5.40 -9.53
CA GLY A 279 -16.33 -5.57 -10.97
C GLY A 279 -17.11 -4.52 -11.75
N ILE A 280 -16.41 -3.72 -12.54
CA ILE A 280 -16.99 -2.61 -13.29
C ILE A 280 -17.60 -3.12 -14.60
N PRO A 281 -18.89 -2.84 -14.86
CA PRO A 281 -19.62 -3.46 -15.96
C PRO A 281 -19.20 -2.91 -17.32
N ASP A 282 -19.00 -3.82 -18.27
CA ASP A 282 -18.83 -3.54 -19.69
C ASP A 282 -20.16 -3.74 -20.43
N ARG A 283 -20.64 -4.98 -20.51
CA ARG A 283 -21.97 -5.35 -21.04
C ARG A 283 -22.94 -5.78 -19.96
N ALA A 284 -22.46 -6.08 -18.75
CA ALA A 284 -23.33 -6.47 -17.65
C ALA A 284 -24.25 -5.30 -17.23
N SER A 285 -25.48 -5.62 -16.84
CA SER A 285 -26.42 -4.65 -16.25
C SER A 285 -26.13 -4.37 -14.78
N ASN A 286 -25.21 -5.11 -14.17
CA ASN A 286 -24.87 -4.99 -12.76
C ASN A 286 -23.37 -4.74 -12.57
N VAL A 287 -23.01 -3.86 -11.63
CA VAL A 287 -21.69 -3.88 -11.00
C VAL A 287 -21.61 -5.15 -10.15
N LEU A 288 -20.59 -5.98 -10.36
CA LEU A 288 -20.35 -7.15 -9.52
C LEU A 288 -19.90 -6.67 -8.14
N VAL A 289 -20.46 -7.22 -7.07
CA VAL A 289 -19.99 -7.03 -5.70
C VAL A 289 -19.64 -8.41 -5.15
N PHE A 290 -18.38 -8.59 -4.77
CA PHE A 290 -17.91 -9.81 -4.15
C PHE A 290 -17.31 -9.50 -2.78
N ASP A 291 -17.82 -10.17 -1.77
CA ASP A 291 -17.23 -10.15 -0.43
C ASP A 291 -16.32 -11.38 -0.27
N PRO A 292 -14.99 -11.22 -0.34
CA PRO A 292 -14.06 -12.34 -0.17
C PRO A 292 -14.08 -12.93 1.24
N THR A 293 -14.66 -12.22 2.20
CA THR A 293 -14.78 -12.67 3.58
C THR A 293 -15.85 -13.74 3.69
N THR A 294 -17.05 -13.46 3.17
CA THR A 294 -18.23 -14.35 3.23
C THR A 294 -18.40 -15.23 1.99
N GLU A 295 -17.61 -14.99 0.95
CA GLU A 295 -17.77 -15.51 -0.41
C GLU A 295 -19.10 -15.13 -1.08
N GLU A 296 -19.83 -14.15 -0.54
CA GLU A 296 -21.09 -13.69 -1.12
C GLU A 296 -20.87 -12.88 -2.40
N VAL A 297 -21.70 -13.17 -3.39
CA VAL A 297 -21.74 -12.47 -4.66
C VAL A 297 -23.10 -11.80 -4.83
N SER A 298 -23.08 -10.50 -5.12
CA SER A 298 -24.28 -9.68 -5.37
C SER A 298 -24.03 -8.68 -6.49
N GLY A 299 -25.07 -7.94 -6.88
CA GLY A 299 -25.02 -6.96 -7.97
C GLY A 299 -25.64 -5.62 -7.56
N ILE A 300 -25.06 -4.52 -8.05
CA ILE A 300 -25.69 -3.19 -8.02
C ILE A 300 -26.17 -2.89 -9.43
N ASP A 301 -27.47 -2.73 -9.61
CA ASP A 301 -28.10 -2.49 -10.91
C ASP A 301 -27.71 -1.11 -11.46
N VAL A 302 -27.24 -1.11 -12.70
CA VAL A 302 -26.89 0.09 -13.47
C VAL A 302 -27.70 0.22 -14.75
N SER A 303 -28.68 -0.66 -15.00
CA SER A 303 -29.53 -0.62 -16.20
C SER A 303 -30.34 0.68 -16.31
N GLY A 304 -30.71 1.27 -15.16
CA GLY A 304 -31.41 2.55 -15.10
C GLY A 304 -30.55 3.79 -15.38
N VAL A 305 -29.21 3.66 -15.40
CA VAL A 305 -28.28 4.79 -15.57
C VAL A 305 -27.43 4.72 -16.84
N CYS A 306 -27.23 3.54 -17.43
CA CYS A 306 -26.55 3.40 -18.72
C CYS A 306 -26.90 2.07 -19.41
N ASP A 307 -27.24 2.14 -20.70
CA ASP A 307 -27.38 1.00 -21.59
C ASP A 307 -26.15 0.84 -22.52
N GLY A 308 -26.14 -0.21 -23.34
CA GLY A 308 -25.09 -0.45 -24.34
C GLY A 308 -23.87 -1.25 -23.86
N THR A 309 -22.80 -1.24 -24.66
CA THR A 309 -21.56 -2.02 -24.48
C THR A 309 -20.34 -1.11 -24.41
N ALA A 310 -19.21 -1.56 -23.86
CA ALA A 310 -17.98 -0.77 -23.74
C ALA A 310 -18.19 0.49 -22.88
N LYS A 311 -19.03 0.37 -21.84
CA LYS A 311 -19.53 1.49 -21.04
C LYS A 311 -18.39 2.23 -20.33
N TRP A 312 -17.71 1.56 -19.41
CA TRP A 312 -16.63 2.13 -18.61
C TRP A 312 -15.37 1.27 -18.69
N GLN A 313 -14.21 1.89 -18.90
CA GLN A 313 -12.95 1.19 -19.18
C GLN A 313 -12.08 1.02 -17.92
N SER A 314 -12.23 1.91 -16.95
CA SER A 314 -11.44 1.92 -15.71
C SER A 314 -12.25 2.54 -14.58
N ALA A 315 -11.87 2.27 -13.34
CA ALA A 315 -12.45 2.91 -12.17
C ALA A 315 -11.38 3.23 -11.14
N ALA A 316 -11.67 4.23 -10.32
CA ALA A 316 -10.84 4.62 -9.19
C ALA A 316 -11.72 4.91 -7.96
N VAL A 317 -11.10 4.83 -6.79
CA VAL A 317 -11.77 5.02 -5.51
C VAL A 317 -11.48 6.43 -5.02
N LEU A 318 -12.52 7.18 -4.68
CA LEU A 318 -12.42 8.55 -4.19
C LEU A 318 -13.48 8.78 -3.10
N GLY A 319 -13.06 9.21 -1.91
CA GLY A 319 -13.98 9.46 -0.80
C GLY A 319 -14.85 8.26 -0.42
N GLY A 320 -14.30 7.04 -0.52
CA GLY A 320 -15.03 5.79 -0.23
C GLY A 320 -16.03 5.35 -1.31
N LYS A 321 -16.20 6.13 -2.39
CA LYS A 321 -17.03 5.77 -3.54
C LYS A 321 -16.18 5.36 -4.73
N ILE A 322 -16.80 4.62 -5.64
CA ILE A 322 -16.16 4.15 -6.88
C ILE A 322 -16.62 5.03 -8.02
N TYR A 323 -15.67 5.57 -8.78
CA TYR A 323 -15.94 6.37 -9.95
C TYR A 323 -15.38 5.67 -11.18
N ALA A 324 -16.26 5.25 -12.09
CA ALA A 324 -15.85 4.61 -13.35
C ALA A 324 -15.77 5.63 -14.48
N VAL A 325 -14.62 5.68 -15.14
CA VAL A 325 -14.34 6.61 -16.23
C VAL A 325 -15.02 6.11 -17.52
N PRO A 326 -15.84 6.96 -18.19
CA PRO A 326 -16.61 6.54 -19.35
C PRO A 326 -15.73 6.29 -20.58
N TYR A 327 -16.03 5.22 -21.30
CA TYR A 327 -15.41 4.91 -22.58
C TYR A 327 -16.39 5.12 -23.73
N HIS A 328 -17.47 4.33 -23.80
CA HIS A 328 -18.63 4.60 -24.66
C HIS A 328 -19.83 5.16 -23.90
N ALA A 329 -19.87 4.99 -22.57
CA ALA A 329 -20.90 5.62 -21.73
C ALA A 329 -20.85 7.15 -21.83
N HIS A 330 -21.99 7.82 -21.67
CA HIS A 330 -22.05 9.28 -21.68
C HIS A 330 -21.44 9.89 -20.41
N ASP A 331 -21.65 9.22 -19.27
CA ASP A 331 -21.48 9.80 -17.93
C ASP A 331 -20.48 9.01 -17.08
N ILE A 332 -19.93 9.66 -16.05
CA ILE A 332 -19.17 8.96 -15.01
C ILE A 332 -20.15 8.13 -14.19
N LEU A 333 -19.87 6.85 -14.00
CA LEU A 333 -20.62 6.02 -13.04
C LEU A 333 -20.08 6.28 -11.64
N VAL A 334 -20.97 6.54 -10.69
CA VAL A 334 -20.68 6.61 -9.27
C VAL A 334 -21.36 5.43 -8.60
N VAL A 335 -20.59 4.59 -7.91
CA VAL A 335 -21.11 3.53 -7.07
C VAL A 335 -20.80 3.89 -5.63
N ASP A 336 -21.82 3.84 -4.78
CA ASP A 336 -21.70 4.05 -3.35
C ASP A 336 -21.79 2.68 -2.64
N PRO A 337 -20.66 2.16 -2.14
CA PRO A 337 -20.64 0.91 -1.37
C PRO A 337 -21.52 0.93 -0.13
N ALA A 338 -21.68 2.09 0.54
CA ALA A 338 -22.37 2.18 1.82
C ALA A 338 -23.89 2.01 1.66
N SER A 339 -24.45 2.60 0.60
CA SER A 339 -25.88 2.47 0.27
C SER A 339 -26.18 1.36 -0.74
N SER A 340 -25.15 0.74 -1.34
CA SER A 340 -25.30 -0.23 -2.45
C SER A 340 -26.09 0.33 -3.64
N THR A 341 -25.87 1.61 -3.96
CA THR A 341 -26.55 2.31 -5.06
C THR A 341 -25.59 2.81 -6.12
N ALA A 342 -26.09 2.97 -7.35
CA ALA A 342 -25.38 3.61 -8.44
C ALA A 342 -26.08 4.90 -8.89
N SER A 343 -25.28 5.88 -9.31
CA SER A 343 -25.74 7.12 -9.93
C SER A 343 -24.74 7.57 -11.00
N THR A 344 -25.00 8.68 -11.69
CA THR A 344 -24.12 9.21 -12.73
C THR A 344 -23.84 10.69 -12.56
N ILE A 345 -22.70 11.12 -13.10
CA ILE A 345 -22.34 12.54 -13.25
C ILE A 345 -22.30 12.87 -14.74
N ASP A 346 -23.14 13.81 -15.16
CA ASP A 346 -23.19 14.26 -16.55
C ASP A 346 -21.90 14.98 -16.95
N ILE A 347 -21.23 14.45 -17.95
CA ILE A 347 -20.03 15.06 -18.54
C ILE A 347 -20.13 15.19 -20.07
N ARG A 348 -21.34 15.20 -20.63
CA ARG A 348 -21.57 15.26 -22.10
C ARG A 348 -20.94 16.50 -22.74
N SER A 349 -20.83 17.61 -21.99
CA SER A 349 -20.14 18.84 -22.42
C SER A 349 -18.62 18.70 -22.54
N LEU A 350 -18.02 17.68 -21.91
CA LEU A 350 -16.57 17.45 -21.90
C LEU A 350 -16.11 16.54 -23.04
N GLY A 351 -16.98 15.68 -23.57
CA GLY A 351 -16.67 14.81 -24.68
C GLY A 351 -17.85 13.99 -25.16
N THR A 352 -18.04 13.95 -26.48
CA THR A 352 -19.06 13.16 -27.18
C THR A 352 -18.41 12.05 -27.99
N GLY A 353 -19.21 11.06 -28.41
CA GLY A 353 -18.75 9.90 -29.18
C GLY A 353 -18.17 8.75 -28.35
N ASN A 354 -17.65 7.76 -29.06
CA ASN A 354 -17.15 6.51 -28.51
C ASN A 354 -15.64 6.58 -28.28
N GLY A 355 -15.18 5.89 -27.22
CA GLY A 355 -13.76 5.69 -26.96
C GLY A 355 -13.10 6.86 -26.25
N LYS A 356 -13.83 7.58 -25.39
CA LYS A 356 -13.41 8.90 -24.92
C LYS A 356 -12.15 8.85 -24.05
N TRP A 357 -12.15 8.08 -22.97
CA TRP A 357 -11.04 8.01 -22.02
C TRP A 357 -10.64 6.56 -21.75
N GLY A 358 -9.34 6.27 -21.85
CA GLY A 358 -8.80 4.90 -21.76
C GLY A 358 -8.40 4.47 -20.35
N PHE A 359 -8.11 5.43 -19.48
CA PHE A 359 -7.60 5.18 -18.14
C PHE A 359 -8.05 6.26 -17.16
N GLY A 360 -8.19 5.89 -15.89
CA GLY A 360 -8.62 6.74 -14.79
C GLY A 360 -7.71 6.60 -13.59
N ALA A 361 -7.36 7.72 -12.96
CA ALA A 361 -6.63 7.76 -11.71
C ALA A 361 -7.14 8.87 -10.80
N VAL A 362 -6.90 8.76 -9.49
CA VAL A 362 -7.20 9.82 -8.53
C VAL A 362 -5.92 10.57 -8.22
N LEU A 363 -5.97 11.91 -8.32
CA LEU A 363 -4.87 12.83 -8.04
C LEU A 363 -5.38 13.98 -7.20
N GLY A 364 -4.81 14.20 -6.01
CA GLY A 364 -5.15 15.34 -5.16
C GLY A 364 -6.66 15.49 -4.90
N GLY A 365 -7.36 14.38 -4.64
CA GLY A 365 -8.81 14.39 -4.39
C GLY A 365 -9.68 14.57 -5.65
N SER A 366 -9.10 14.49 -6.85
CA SER A 366 -9.82 14.60 -8.12
C SER A 366 -9.65 13.33 -8.96
N LEU A 367 -10.75 12.86 -9.56
CA LEU A 367 -10.71 11.85 -10.62
C LEU A 367 -10.19 12.47 -11.92
N CYS A 368 -9.16 11.88 -12.49
CA CYS A 368 -8.58 12.28 -13.77
C CYS A 368 -8.70 11.17 -14.81
N GLY A 369 -9.29 11.46 -15.97
CA GLY A 369 -9.45 10.54 -17.09
C GLY A 369 -8.51 10.87 -18.25
N LEU A 370 -7.68 9.91 -18.62
CA LEU A 370 -6.70 10.03 -19.70
C LEU A 370 -7.39 9.91 -21.08
N PRO A 371 -7.20 10.88 -21.99
CA PRO A 371 -7.91 10.92 -23.26
C PRO A 371 -7.43 9.82 -24.23
N TRP A 372 -8.36 9.00 -24.71
CA TRP A 372 -8.15 8.08 -25.82
C TRP A 372 -8.54 8.76 -27.13
N ASP A 373 -9.84 8.91 -27.40
CA ASP A 373 -10.39 9.67 -28.52
C ASP A 373 -10.94 11.05 -28.12
N SER A 374 -11.18 11.30 -26.82
CA SER A 374 -11.63 12.61 -26.34
C SER A 374 -10.55 13.68 -26.55
N PRO A 375 -10.88 14.92 -26.97
CA PRO A 375 -9.91 16.02 -27.07
C PRO A 375 -9.40 16.53 -25.72
N LYS A 376 -10.05 16.17 -24.61
CA LYS A 376 -9.81 16.72 -23.28
C LYS A 376 -9.44 15.63 -22.26
N ILE A 377 -8.53 15.93 -21.35
CA ILE A 377 -8.38 15.19 -20.09
C ILE A 377 -9.62 15.47 -19.25
N LEU A 378 -10.28 14.42 -18.75
CA LEU A 378 -11.39 14.57 -17.80
C LEU A 378 -10.83 14.88 -16.42
N VAL A 379 -11.35 15.89 -15.74
CA VAL A 379 -11.06 16.17 -14.34
C VAL A 379 -12.38 16.35 -13.60
N TYR A 380 -12.62 15.53 -12.59
CA TYR A 380 -13.80 15.63 -11.74
C TYR A 380 -13.39 15.71 -10.27
N GLN A 381 -13.85 16.74 -9.58
CA GLN A 381 -13.68 16.93 -8.16
C GLN A 381 -15.07 16.95 -7.51
N PRO A 382 -15.36 16.04 -6.57
CA PRO A 382 -16.59 16.08 -5.79
C PRO A 382 -16.69 17.42 -5.04
N SER A 383 -17.79 18.14 -5.19
CA SER A 383 -18.10 19.28 -4.32
C SER A 383 -18.42 18.75 -2.92
N GLU A 384 -17.76 19.24 -1.88
CA GLU A 384 -18.21 19.01 -0.51
C GLU A 384 -19.65 19.53 -0.40
N THR A 385 -20.63 18.65 -0.17
CA THR A 385 -21.90 19.09 0.39
C THR A 385 -21.58 19.64 1.76
N LYS A 386 -21.48 20.97 1.86
CA LYS A 386 -21.80 21.63 3.13
C LYS A 386 -23.22 21.19 3.44
N GLU A 387 -23.39 20.33 4.44
CA GLU A 387 -24.70 20.14 5.02
C GLU A 387 -25.18 21.52 5.46
N ASP A 388 -26.20 22.02 4.76
CA ASP A 388 -26.85 23.27 5.07
C ASP A 388 -27.62 23.04 6.36
N LEU A 389 -26.99 23.37 7.50
CA LEU A 389 -27.61 23.41 8.81
C LEU A 389 -28.59 24.59 8.86
N SER A 390 -29.63 24.53 8.04
CA SER A 390 -30.83 25.34 8.23
C SER A 390 -31.81 24.54 9.10
N PRO A 391 -32.34 25.13 10.20
CA PRO A 391 -33.16 24.40 11.14
C PRO A 391 -34.48 23.99 10.47
N LEU A 392 -34.72 22.68 10.34
CA LEU A 392 -36.02 22.13 9.97
C LEU A 392 -37.07 22.59 10.99
N ALA A 393 -38.04 23.36 10.51
CA ALA A 393 -39.22 23.76 11.28
C ALA A 393 -39.95 22.52 11.79
N ALA A 394 -40.01 22.38 13.12
CA ALA A 394 -40.73 21.33 13.82
C ALA A 394 -42.25 21.45 13.60
N LYS A 395 -42.90 20.33 13.29
CA LYS A 395 -44.35 20.16 13.50
C LYS A 395 -44.59 19.81 14.98
N PRO A 396 -45.66 20.31 15.61
CA PRO A 396 -45.89 20.15 17.04
C PRO A 396 -46.36 18.72 17.35
N SER A 397 -45.76 18.11 18.35
CA SER A 397 -46.23 16.86 18.97
C SER A 397 -46.55 17.12 20.43
N ALA A 398 -47.65 16.52 20.88
CA ALA A 398 -48.34 16.79 22.13
C ALA A 398 -47.51 16.45 23.37
N GLU A 399 -47.74 17.28 24.38
CA GLU A 399 -47.20 17.25 25.75
C GLU A 399 -47.32 15.89 26.44
N LYS A 400 -46.27 15.53 27.18
CA LYS A 400 -46.37 15.03 28.55
C LYS A 400 -45.05 15.23 29.29
N ASP A 401 -45.12 16.09 30.29
CA ASP A 401 -44.08 16.43 31.26
C ASP A 401 -43.58 15.21 32.04
N VAL A 402 -42.26 15.11 32.24
CA VAL A 402 -41.62 14.83 33.54
C VAL A 402 -40.21 15.45 33.54
N ASP A 403 -39.98 16.35 34.50
CA ASP A 403 -38.73 17.03 34.82
C ASP A 403 -37.55 16.07 35.12
N VAL A 404 -36.39 16.30 34.49
CA VAL A 404 -35.05 16.05 35.06
C VAL A 404 -34.06 17.09 34.52
N ASP A 405 -33.21 17.57 35.41
CA ASP A 405 -32.29 18.71 35.35
C ASP A 405 -31.43 18.89 34.08
N VAL A 406 -31.20 20.16 33.78
CA VAL A 406 -30.29 20.68 32.74
C VAL A 406 -28.84 20.55 33.21
N GLU A 407 -28.04 19.71 32.55
CA GLU A 407 -26.59 19.87 32.49
C GLU A 407 -26.15 20.18 31.05
N ALA A 408 -25.16 21.08 30.98
CA ALA A 408 -24.74 21.82 29.81
C ALA A 408 -24.19 20.95 28.67
N ALA A 409 -24.36 21.45 27.45
CA ALA A 409 -23.83 20.89 26.21
C ALA A 409 -22.33 20.56 26.29
N SER A 410 -21.96 19.35 25.85
CA SER A 410 -20.57 18.96 25.58
C SER A 410 -20.41 18.44 24.14
N ASP A 411 -19.72 19.25 23.34
CA ASP A 411 -18.78 19.06 22.20
C ASP A 411 -18.70 17.78 21.31
N PRO A 412 -18.18 17.92 20.06
CA PRO A 412 -18.20 16.91 19.00
C PRO A 412 -16.97 15.98 18.93
N VAL A 413 -17.20 14.76 18.43
CA VAL A 413 -16.28 13.71 17.92
C VAL A 413 -15.13 13.29 18.87
N GLU A 414 -15.26 12.10 19.48
CA GLU A 414 -14.20 11.47 20.28
C GLU A 414 -12.92 11.26 19.46
N HIS A 415 -11.92 12.12 19.66
CA HIS A 415 -10.53 11.86 19.31
C HIS A 415 -9.94 10.82 20.27
N GLY A 416 -9.10 9.90 19.78
CA GLY A 416 -8.45 8.87 20.62
C GLY A 416 -7.53 9.43 21.72
N TYR A 417 -7.17 10.72 21.66
CA TYR A 417 -6.36 11.36 22.70
C TYR A 417 -7.21 11.81 23.88
N LYS A 418 -6.79 11.42 25.08
CA LYS A 418 -7.35 11.94 26.33
C LYS A 418 -6.44 13.04 26.87
N GLY A 419 -6.82 14.29 26.61
CA GLY A 419 -6.12 15.48 27.11
C GLY A 419 -4.85 15.87 26.32
N THR A 420 -4.22 16.95 26.76
CA THR A 420 -3.00 17.52 26.18
C THR A 420 -1.83 17.24 27.12
N PRO A 421 -0.95 16.27 26.86
CA PRO A 421 0.17 15.98 27.74
C PRO A 421 1.15 17.15 27.77
N ASP A 422 1.77 17.35 28.93
CA ASP A 422 2.84 18.31 29.15
C ASP A 422 4.05 17.56 29.69
N ILE A 423 5.08 17.45 28.86
CA ILE A 423 6.20 16.55 29.08
C ILE A 423 7.43 17.38 29.50
N SER A 424 8.16 16.96 30.53
CA SER A 424 9.32 17.74 30.97
C SER A 424 10.49 17.61 29.98
N SER A 425 11.17 18.72 29.67
CA SER A 425 12.43 18.67 28.89
C SER A 425 13.55 17.95 29.64
N LYS A 426 13.43 17.79 30.96
CA LYS A 426 14.38 17.07 31.80
C LYS A 426 14.41 15.55 31.54
N LEU A 427 13.45 15.01 30.79
CA LEU A 427 13.52 13.64 30.26
C LEU A 427 14.71 13.40 29.33
N GLY A 428 15.36 14.48 28.89
CA GLY A 428 16.46 14.37 27.95
C GLY A 428 15.97 14.16 26.53
N LYS A 429 16.91 14.39 25.62
CA LYS A 429 16.67 14.52 24.18
C LYS A 429 16.07 13.25 23.55
N VAL A 430 16.50 12.08 24.02
CA VAL A 430 16.12 10.77 23.47
C VAL A 430 14.69 10.41 23.83
N LEU A 431 14.36 10.38 25.13
CA LEU A 431 13.02 10.01 25.60
C LEU A 431 11.95 10.99 25.13
N LEU A 432 12.28 12.29 25.05
CA LEU A 432 11.35 13.29 24.52
C LEU A 432 11.02 13.05 23.03
N GLN A 433 12.02 12.73 22.22
CA GLN A 433 11.79 12.40 20.80
C GLN A 433 10.99 11.13 20.63
N ASP A 434 11.25 10.12 21.46
CA ASP A 434 10.54 8.85 21.39
C ASP A 434 9.06 9.04 21.80
N PHE A 435 8.77 9.88 22.81
CA PHE A 435 7.38 10.24 23.15
C PHE A 435 6.66 10.93 21.98
N VAL A 436 7.30 11.87 21.30
CA VAL A 436 6.75 12.51 20.10
C VAL A 436 6.51 11.47 19.01
N GLY A 437 7.40 10.49 18.87
CA GLY A 437 7.21 9.34 17.98
C GLY A 437 5.95 8.54 18.29
N ALA A 438 5.66 8.27 19.58
CA ALA A 438 4.44 7.61 20.01
C ALA A 438 3.19 8.45 19.67
N TRP A 439 3.26 9.75 19.95
CA TRP A 439 2.18 10.70 19.67
C TRP A 439 1.84 10.76 18.18
N LEU A 440 2.86 10.82 17.32
CA LEU A 440 2.70 10.83 15.87
C LEU A 440 2.26 9.46 15.31
N SER A 441 2.70 8.37 15.93
CA SER A 441 2.28 7.01 15.57
C SER A 441 0.81 6.74 15.87
N GLU A 442 0.21 7.45 16.84
CA GLU A 442 -1.25 7.46 17.03
C GLU A 442 -1.89 8.35 15.98
N TRP A 443 -1.26 9.49 15.70
CA TRP A 443 -1.82 10.51 14.81
C TRP A 443 -2.09 10.01 13.40
N ILE A 444 -1.16 9.22 12.87
CA ILE A 444 -1.23 8.75 11.49
C ILE A 444 -2.46 7.88 11.20
N TYR A 445 -3.09 7.28 12.23
CA TYR A 445 -4.28 6.45 12.07
C TYR A 445 -5.49 7.22 11.55
N PHE A 446 -5.65 8.48 11.97
CA PHE A 446 -6.78 9.33 11.62
C PHE A 446 -6.39 10.54 10.74
N ALA A 447 -5.11 10.68 10.38
CA ALA A 447 -4.68 11.67 9.39
C ALA A 447 -5.45 11.50 8.06
N ASP A 448 -5.78 12.59 7.36
CA ASP A 448 -6.45 12.58 6.06
C ASP A 448 -5.45 13.11 5.02
N PRO A 449 -5.24 12.43 3.88
CA PRO A 449 -4.30 12.90 2.86
C PRO A 449 -4.85 14.11 2.09
N ALA A 450 -6.18 14.29 2.07
CA ALA A 450 -6.87 15.38 1.39
C ALA A 450 -7.01 16.63 2.28
N LYS A 451 -6.91 16.48 3.60
CA LYS A 451 -6.92 17.56 4.58
C LYS A 451 -5.86 17.30 5.64
N PRO A 452 -4.80 18.13 5.76
CA PRO A 452 -3.83 17.92 6.83
C PRO A 452 -4.51 18.19 8.17
N TYR A 453 -4.95 17.13 8.85
CA TYR A 453 -5.31 17.24 10.25
C TYR A 453 -4.08 17.77 10.98
N ALA A 454 -4.25 18.89 11.67
CA ALA A 454 -3.22 19.37 12.59
C ALA A 454 -2.90 18.24 13.57
N VAL A 455 -1.61 17.96 13.75
CA VAL A 455 -1.19 17.06 14.82
C VAL A 455 -1.73 17.63 16.13
N PRO A 456 -2.46 16.85 16.94
CA PRO A 456 -2.96 17.31 18.23
C PRO A 456 -1.84 17.92 19.06
N THR A 457 -2.13 19.04 19.72
CA THR A 457 -1.12 19.77 20.48
C THR A 457 -0.64 18.90 21.65
N MET A 458 0.66 18.93 21.90
CA MET A 458 1.30 18.52 23.15
C MET A 458 2.21 19.64 23.63
N LYS A 459 2.59 19.62 24.91
CA LYS A 459 3.46 20.64 25.50
C LYS A 459 4.77 20.04 25.99
N VAL A 460 5.80 20.89 26.02
CA VAL A 460 7.06 20.64 26.72
C VAL A 460 7.33 21.80 27.66
N ASP A 461 7.44 21.52 28.96
CA ASP A 461 7.53 22.51 30.04
C ASP A 461 6.52 23.67 29.88
N GLY A 462 5.25 23.34 29.62
CA GLY A 462 4.17 24.31 29.42
C GLY A 462 4.10 24.93 28.02
N SER A 463 5.13 24.78 27.20
CA SER A 463 5.22 25.38 25.86
C SER A 463 4.70 24.43 24.79
N PRO A 464 3.78 24.87 23.89
CA PRO A 464 3.23 23.99 22.86
C PRO A 464 4.30 23.59 21.82
N VAL A 465 4.34 22.30 21.48
CA VAL A 465 5.17 21.77 20.38
C VAL A 465 4.50 22.09 19.06
N LYS A 466 5.25 22.71 18.16
CA LYS A 466 4.77 23.03 16.81
C LYS A 466 5.10 21.89 15.85
N PHE A 467 4.10 21.39 15.15
CA PHE A 467 4.26 20.35 14.13
C PHE A 467 4.07 20.93 12.74
N GLN A 468 4.96 20.55 11.83
CA GLN A 468 4.85 20.82 10.40
C GLN A 468 4.70 19.50 9.67
N VAL A 469 3.50 19.22 9.18
CA VAL A 469 3.23 18.04 8.35
C VAL A 469 3.66 18.35 6.92
N HIS A 470 4.69 17.67 6.44
CA HIS A 470 5.20 17.84 5.07
C HIS A 470 4.42 17.00 4.06
N SER A 471 4.03 15.79 4.47
CA SER A 471 3.18 14.92 3.65
C SER A 471 2.52 13.82 4.48
N VAL A 472 1.37 13.37 3.98
CA VAL A 472 0.72 12.12 4.35
C VAL A 472 0.52 11.36 3.03
N MET A 473 1.12 10.17 2.94
CA MET A 473 1.15 9.35 1.73
C MET A 473 0.24 8.14 1.95
N ASP A 474 -0.80 8.03 1.12
CA ASP A 474 -1.92 7.09 1.31
C ASP A 474 -2.22 6.30 0.05
N ASP A 475 -1.18 5.93 -0.70
CA ASP A 475 -1.35 5.32 -2.03
C ASP A 475 -1.19 3.79 -1.97
N PRO A 476 -2.28 3.00 -1.95
CA PRO A 476 -2.21 1.57 -2.18
C PRO A 476 -2.21 1.28 -3.69
N LEU A 477 -1.10 0.77 -4.22
CA LEU A 477 -1.08 0.04 -5.49
C LEU A 477 -0.51 -1.36 -5.31
N LEU A 478 -1.31 -2.36 -5.72
CA LEU A 478 -1.00 -3.79 -5.89
C LEU A 478 0.05 -4.36 -4.91
N GLY A 479 -0.42 -4.78 -3.73
CA GLY A 479 0.26 -5.81 -2.94
C GLY A 479 0.99 -5.39 -1.66
N SER A 480 0.86 -4.15 -1.16
CA SER A 480 1.25 -3.81 0.23
C SER A 480 0.44 -2.64 0.82
N PRO A 481 0.07 -2.68 2.12
CA PRO A 481 -0.87 -1.73 2.75
C PRO A 481 -0.23 -0.61 3.61
N ALA A 482 1.07 -0.30 3.48
CA ALA A 482 1.74 0.64 4.39
C ALA A 482 1.50 2.12 4.00
N ARG A 483 0.84 2.87 4.89
CA ARG A 483 0.72 4.33 4.81
C ARG A 483 1.87 4.99 5.58
N SER A 484 2.34 6.15 5.13
CA SER A 484 3.41 6.89 5.83
C SER A 484 3.20 8.40 5.83
N ALA A 485 3.85 9.10 6.75
CA ALA A 485 3.89 10.56 6.79
C ALA A 485 5.27 11.09 7.15
N VAL A 486 5.55 12.32 6.72
CA VAL A 486 6.77 13.06 7.07
C VAL A 486 6.37 14.31 7.84
N VAL A 487 6.83 14.43 9.09
CA VAL A 487 6.43 15.50 10.01
C VAL A 487 7.64 16.07 10.74
N THR A 488 7.86 17.38 10.73
CA THR A 488 8.85 18.03 11.60
C THR A 488 8.22 18.48 12.91
N ALA A 489 8.83 18.16 14.04
CA ALA A 489 8.48 18.69 15.35
C ALA A 489 9.53 19.71 15.81
N MET A 490 9.05 20.87 16.29
CA MET A 490 9.86 21.94 16.87
C MET A 490 9.93 21.74 18.39
N LEU A 491 10.99 21.10 18.87
CA LEU A 491 11.22 20.85 20.30
C LEU A 491 12.14 21.92 20.90
N PRO A 492 12.15 22.11 22.23
CA PRO A 492 13.09 23.01 22.88
C PRO A 492 14.54 22.67 22.50
N GLY A 493 15.22 23.59 21.83
CA GLY A 493 16.62 23.44 21.41
C GLY A 493 16.88 22.46 20.25
N ALA A 494 15.84 21.87 19.63
CA ALA A 494 16.03 20.93 18.52
C ALA A 494 14.85 20.92 17.53
N GLN A 495 15.16 20.77 16.24
CA GLN A 495 14.16 20.42 15.23
C GLN A 495 14.41 18.99 14.75
N VAL A 496 13.37 18.17 14.77
CA VAL A 496 13.46 16.73 14.47
C VAL A 496 12.41 16.38 13.43
N VAL A 497 12.83 15.74 12.34
CA VAL A 497 11.91 15.20 11.35
C VAL A 497 11.57 13.74 11.68
N TYR A 498 10.30 13.39 11.51
CA TYR A 498 9.76 12.07 11.76
C TYR A 498 9.27 11.46 10.46
N LEU A 499 9.72 10.24 10.17
CA LEU A 499 9.08 9.35 9.20
C LEU A 499 8.18 8.39 9.97
N VAL A 500 6.88 8.58 9.83
CA VAL A 500 5.86 7.87 10.61
C VAL A 500 5.21 6.82 9.73
N PHE A 501 5.26 5.55 10.14
CA PHE A 501 4.59 4.45 9.46
C PHE A 501 3.29 4.07 10.16
N LYS A 502 2.24 3.85 9.37
CA LYS A 502 0.98 3.26 9.81
C LYS A 502 0.86 1.84 9.28
N GLY A 503 0.50 0.94 10.18
CA GLY A 503 0.01 -0.40 9.88
C GLY A 503 -0.63 -0.95 11.15
N SER A 504 -1.89 -1.36 11.10
CA SER A 504 -2.50 -2.14 12.18
C SER A 504 -2.17 -3.60 11.98
N SER A 505 -1.69 -4.28 13.02
CA SER A 505 -1.69 -5.75 13.03
C SER A 505 -3.05 -6.22 13.52
N PHE A 506 -3.88 -6.76 12.65
CA PHE A 506 -4.95 -7.66 13.11
C PHE A 506 -4.40 -9.08 13.20
N MET A 507 -4.98 -9.93 14.04
CA MET A 507 -4.64 -11.36 14.04
C MET A 507 -4.91 -12.01 12.65
N ASN A 508 -5.75 -11.40 11.81
CA ASN A 508 -5.92 -11.80 10.42
C ASN A 508 -4.67 -11.50 9.57
N ASP A 509 -3.90 -10.46 9.92
CA ASP A 509 -2.58 -10.27 9.31
C ASP A 509 -1.64 -11.39 9.74
N PHE A 510 -1.75 -11.91 10.96
CA PHE A 510 -1.00 -13.10 11.40
C PHE A 510 -1.29 -14.38 10.61
N VAL A 511 -2.55 -14.53 10.17
CA VAL A 511 -3.09 -15.76 9.58
C VAL A 511 -3.14 -15.71 8.05
N ALA A 512 -3.31 -14.54 7.45
CA ALA A 512 -3.58 -14.36 6.03
C ALA A 512 -2.56 -13.45 5.28
N ASN A 513 -1.96 -12.43 5.92
CA ASN A 513 -1.15 -11.42 5.21
C ASN A 513 0.32 -11.30 5.63
N ALA A 514 0.69 -11.76 6.82
CA ALA A 514 2.04 -11.71 7.30
C ALA A 514 2.76 -12.87 6.62
N SER A 515 3.48 -12.53 5.55
CA SER A 515 4.54 -13.36 5.01
C SER A 515 5.67 -13.44 6.04
N VAL A 516 5.39 -14.07 7.19
CA VAL A 516 6.34 -14.36 8.28
C VAL A 516 7.37 -15.42 7.86
N SER A 517 7.23 -15.95 6.65
CA SER A 517 8.28 -16.71 6.00
C SER A 517 9.60 -15.92 6.04
N PRO A 518 10.69 -16.54 6.54
CA PRO A 518 12.00 -15.91 6.54
C PRO A 518 12.45 -15.65 5.10
N ASP A 519 12.87 -14.42 4.83
CA ASP A 519 13.50 -14.00 3.58
C ASP A 519 14.98 -13.68 3.85
N TYR A 520 15.84 -14.55 3.31
CA TYR A 520 17.29 -14.45 3.42
C TYR A 520 17.89 -13.61 2.28
N THR A 521 17.11 -13.30 1.24
CA THR A 521 17.56 -12.62 0.02
C THR A 521 18.34 -11.33 0.28
N PRO A 522 17.91 -10.44 1.20
CA PRO A 522 18.61 -9.17 1.42
C PRO A 522 20.02 -9.35 1.99
N PHE A 523 20.19 -10.35 2.85
CA PHE A 523 21.45 -10.66 3.50
C PHE A 523 22.36 -11.51 2.60
N ASP A 524 21.82 -12.49 1.87
CA ASP A 524 22.59 -13.28 0.90
C ASP A 524 23.15 -12.36 -0.21
N ALA A 525 22.32 -11.46 -0.73
CA ALA A 525 22.73 -10.54 -1.79
C ALA A 525 23.79 -9.51 -1.36
N THR A 526 23.84 -9.15 -0.08
CA THR A 526 24.74 -8.11 0.44
C THR A 526 26.01 -8.69 1.05
N PHE A 527 25.88 -9.84 1.71
CA PHE A 527 26.90 -10.40 2.59
C PHE A 527 27.22 -11.86 2.30
N GLN A 528 26.51 -12.52 1.37
CA GLN A 528 26.49 -13.97 1.23
C GLN A 528 26.08 -14.69 2.51
N ASP A 529 25.30 -14.01 3.36
CA ASP A 529 24.77 -14.54 4.60
C ASP A 529 23.40 -15.17 4.34
N ARG A 530 23.34 -16.50 4.48
CA ARG A 530 22.13 -17.31 4.31
C ARG A 530 21.50 -17.73 5.63
N THR A 531 21.96 -17.13 6.72
CA THR A 531 21.57 -17.46 8.08
C THR A 531 20.73 -16.35 8.69
N THR A 532 21.03 -15.08 8.43
CA THR A 532 20.17 -13.96 8.88
C THR A 532 19.00 -13.73 7.93
N PHE A 533 17.79 -13.57 8.45
CA PHE A 533 16.60 -13.25 7.65
C PHE A 533 15.85 -12.02 8.16
N ILE A 534 15.05 -11.45 7.26
CA ILE A 534 13.94 -10.53 7.57
C ILE A 534 12.63 -11.19 7.12
N HIS A 535 11.48 -10.89 7.73
CA HIS A 535 10.22 -11.38 7.16
C HIS A 535 9.97 -10.83 5.76
N HIS A 536 9.60 -11.72 4.86
CA HIS A 536 9.26 -11.41 3.48
C HIS A 536 8.27 -10.24 3.38
N GLY A 537 7.22 -10.20 4.22
CA GLY A 537 6.20 -9.15 4.18
C GLY A 537 6.76 -7.76 4.51
N ALA A 538 7.53 -7.67 5.60
CA ALA A 538 8.15 -6.42 6.03
C ALA A 538 9.23 -5.93 5.05
N TYR A 539 10.02 -6.86 4.49
CA TYR A 539 11.02 -6.54 3.48
C TYR A 539 10.38 -6.01 2.20
N HIS A 540 9.36 -6.69 1.68
CA HIS A 540 8.73 -6.29 0.44
C HIS A 540 7.93 -5.00 0.56
N ALA A 541 7.26 -4.76 1.70
CA ALA A 541 6.58 -3.49 1.96
C ALA A 541 7.55 -2.30 1.93
N THR A 542 8.69 -2.41 2.61
CA THR A 542 9.71 -1.34 2.64
C THR A 542 10.46 -1.21 1.31
N ALA A 543 10.69 -2.30 0.59
CA ALA A 543 11.27 -2.26 -0.75
C ALA A 543 10.34 -1.56 -1.76
N GLN A 544 9.02 -1.77 -1.69
CA GLN A 544 8.05 -1.09 -2.54
C GLN A 544 7.98 0.42 -2.27
N LEU A 545 7.95 0.81 -0.99
CA LEU A 545 8.03 2.22 -0.59
C LEU A 545 9.28 2.88 -1.16
N ARG A 546 10.43 2.20 -1.09
CA ARG A 546 11.68 2.70 -1.68
C ARG A 546 11.59 2.85 -3.20
N VAL A 547 10.90 1.96 -3.89
CA VAL A 547 10.73 2.04 -5.35
C VAL A 547 9.87 3.23 -5.75
N GLN A 548 8.78 3.49 -5.01
CA GLN A 548 7.74 4.43 -5.40
C GLN A 548 7.95 5.84 -4.84
N GLN A 549 8.46 5.95 -3.60
CA GLN A 549 8.42 7.18 -2.82
C GLN A 549 9.81 7.74 -2.45
N TRP A 550 10.89 7.00 -2.71
CA TRP A 550 12.24 7.41 -2.30
C TRP A 550 12.69 8.78 -2.85
N PRO A 551 12.47 9.14 -4.13
CA PRO A 551 12.85 10.46 -4.63
C PRO A 551 12.09 11.60 -3.91
N ALA A 552 10.80 11.41 -3.65
CA ALA A 552 9.98 12.40 -2.94
C ALA A 552 10.43 12.54 -1.48
N LEU A 553 10.74 11.43 -0.82
CA LEU A 553 11.29 11.44 0.53
C LEU A 553 12.65 12.17 0.56
N GLN A 554 13.56 11.89 -0.38
CA GLN A 554 14.84 12.57 -0.44
C GLN A 554 14.69 14.09 -0.62
N GLU A 555 13.79 14.52 -1.51
CA GLU A 555 13.52 15.95 -1.71
C GLU A 555 12.97 16.61 -0.43
N GLN A 556 12.07 15.93 0.29
CA GLN A 556 11.54 16.43 1.56
C GLN A 556 12.61 16.51 2.65
N LEU A 557 13.48 15.49 2.75
CA LEU A 557 14.58 15.49 3.70
C LEU A 557 15.59 16.61 3.41
N GLU A 558 15.84 16.90 2.13
CA GLU A 558 16.71 18.00 1.71
C GLU A 558 16.11 19.36 2.14
N ARG A 559 14.81 19.57 1.93
CA ARG A 559 14.11 20.77 2.42
C ARG A 559 14.19 20.88 3.95
N CYS A 560 14.01 19.78 4.68
CA CYS A 560 14.15 19.78 6.13
C CYS A 560 15.56 20.22 6.56
N VAL A 561 16.61 19.74 5.88
CA VAL A 561 17.99 20.18 6.16
C VAL A 561 18.17 21.66 5.87
N GLN A 562 17.60 22.18 4.79
CA GLN A 562 17.61 23.61 4.45
C GLN A 562 16.90 24.46 5.51
N ASP A 563 15.84 23.92 6.12
CA ASP A 563 15.11 24.53 7.25
C ASP A 563 15.84 24.38 8.60
N GLY A 564 17.03 23.76 8.60
CA GLY A 564 17.89 23.63 9.78
C GLY A 564 17.67 22.35 10.60
N VAL A 565 16.87 21.41 10.12
CA VAL A 565 16.70 20.09 10.75
C VAL A 565 17.98 19.28 10.64
N LYS A 566 18.45 18.74 11.77
CA LYS A 566 19.69 17.94 11.85
C LYS A 566 19.46 16.50 12.30
N GLN A 567 18.23 16.15 12.63
CA GLN A 567 17.91 14.88 13.28
C GLN A 567 16.67 14.25 12.68
N MET A 568 16.69 12.92 12.61
CA MET A 568 15.58 12.14 12.09
C MET A 568 15.26 10.97 13.01
N VAL A 569 13.96 10.75 13.21
CA VAL A 569 13.41 9.59 13.91
C VAL A 569 12.44 8.88 12.99
N ILE A 570 12.60 7.57 12.86
CA ILE A 570 11.63 6.72 12.15
C ILE A 570 10.77 6.05 13.21
N THR A 571 9.47 6.03 13.01
CA THR A 571 8.54 5.60 14.06
C THR A 571 7.30 4.92 13.51
N GLY A 572 6.62 4.18 14.37
CA GLY A 572 5.38 3.49 14.06
C GLY A 572 4.93 2.61 15.21
N HIS A 573 3.66 2.26 15.19
CA HIS A 573 3.05 1.34 16.15
C HIS A 573 2.62 0.06 15.47
N SER A 574 2.68 -1.06 16.20
CA SER A 574 2.24 -2.37 15.72
C SER A 574 2.94 -2.71 14.39
N LEU A 575 2.20 -3.08 13.34
CA LEU A 575 2.76 -3.36 12.02
C LEU A 575 3.49 -2.14 11.41
N GLY A 576 3.05 -0.92 11.68
CA GLY A 576 3.78 0.31 11.32
C GLY A 576 5.16 0.38 11.98
N GLY A 577 5.28 -0.06 13.23
CA GLY A 577 6.56 -0.18 13.92
C GLY A 577 7.46 -1.26 13.32
N GLN A 578 6.89 -2.37 12.85
CA GLN A 578 7.63 -3.38 12.10
C GLN A 578 8.20 -2.83 10.79
N TYR A 579 7.44 -1.97 10.09
CA TYR A 579 7.92 -1.28 8.89
C TYR A 579 9.00 -0.24 9.21
N ALA A 580 8.90 0.48 10.33
CA ALA A 580 9.94 1.38 10.82
C ALA A 580 11.27 0.62 11.04
N LEU A 581 11.21 -0.54 11.69
CA LEU A 581 12.36 -1.41 11.89
C LEU A 581 12.90 -1.93 10.55
N ALA A 582 12.04 -2.42 9.65
CA ALA A 582 12.41 -2.88 8.30
C ALA A 582 13.08 -1.78 7.46
N PHE A 583 12.63 -0.54 7.60
CA PHE A 583 13.23 0.61 6.95
C PHE A 583 14.63 0.88 7.50
N MET A 584 14.85 0.75 8.81
CA MET A 584 16.19 0.84 9.40
C MET A 584 17.15 -0.23 8.90
N LEU A 585 16.68 -1.46 8.62
CA LEU A 585 17.53 -2.46 7.98
C LEU A 585 17.95 -1.97 6.59
N GLN A 586 17.03 -1.34 5.86
CA GLN A 586 17.37 -0.83 4.54
C GLN A 586 18.45 0.26 4.60
N VAL A 587 18.39 1.14 5.60
CA VAL A 587 19.43 2.15 5.88
C VAL A 587 20.77 1.48 6.18
N PHE A 588 20.79 0.44 7.03
CA PHE A 588 22.00 -0.34 7.31
C PHE A 588 22.60 -0.94 6.03
N LEU A 589 21.79 -1.66 5.25
CA LEU A 589 22.23 -2.31 4.02
C LEU A 589 22.80 -1.32 3.00
N ASP A 590 22.23 -0.11 2.91
CA ASP A 590 22.73 0.95 2.03
C ASP A 590 24.07 1.52 2.49
N GLY A 591 24.22 1.72 3.81
CA GLY A 591 25.46 2.18 4.41
C GLY A 591 26.61 1.22 4.14
N VAL A 592 26.39 -0.09 4.33
CA VAL A 592 27.44 -1.10 4.09
C VAL A 592 27.77 -1.26 2.60
N LYS A 593 26.80 -1.02 1.70
CA LYS A 593 27.03 -1.04 0.24
C LYS A 593 27.81 0.17 -0.28
N GLY A 594 28.14 1.15 0.57
CA GLY A 594 28.78 2.40 0.15
C GLY A 594 27.84 3.30 -0.66
N THR A 595 26.53 3.13 -0.52
CA THR A 595 25.55 4.02 -1.15
C THR A 595 25.58 5.36 -0.42
N SER A 596 25.56 6.48 -1.15
CA SER A 596 25.48 7.81 -0.52
C SER A 596 24.15 7.95 0.22
N LEU A 597 24.18 7.81 1.54
CA LEU A 597 23.03 8.02 2.43
C LEU A 597 22.86 9.52 2.68
N HIS A 598 21.60 9.98 2.67
CA HIS A 598 21.27 11.34 3.08
C HIS A 598 21.77 11.60 4.52
N PRO A 599 22.32 12.78 4.86
CA PRO A 599 22.89 13.04 6.18
C PRO A 599 21.93 12.73 7.35
N LEU A 600 20.65 13.06 7.20
CA LEU A 600 19.63 12.73 8.21
C LEU A 600 19.44 11.21 8.41
N LEU A 601 19.65 10.39 7.38
CA LEU A 601 19.55 8.93 7.48
C LEU A 601 20.81 8.30 8.09
N GLN A 602 21.97 8.95 7.95
CA GLN A 602 23.22 8.47 8.52
C GLN A 602 23.19 8.44 10.05
N GLU A 603 22.43 9.35 10.66
CA GLU A 603 22.27 9.47 12.11
C GLU A 603 20.82 9.18 12.56
N ALA A 604 20.00 8.58 11.69
CA ALA A 604 18.61 8.29 12.01
C ALA A 604 18.50 7.27 13.14
N ARG A 605 17.56 7.53 14.05
CA ARG A 605 17.10 6.60 15.08
C ARG A 605 15.74 6.01 14.71
N CYS A 606 15.37 4.92 15.37
CA CYS A 606 14.01 4.38 15.30
C CYS A 606 13.43 4.17 16.69
N ALA A 607 12.19 4.60 16.89
CA ALA A 607 11.40 4.34 18.08
C ALA A 607 10.08 3.69 17.66
N ALA A 608 9.90 2.41 18.00
CA ALA A 608 8.72 1.64 17.65
C ALA A 608 7.93 1.24 18.90
N PHE A 609 6.61 1.11 18.77
CA PHE A 609 5.70 0.86 19.90
C PHE A 609 4.86 -0.38 19.64
N GLY A 610 4.90 -1.37 20.54
CA GLY A 610 4.13 -2.62 20.34
C GLY A 610 4.45 -3.32 19.03
N ALA A 611 5.64 -3.10 18.48
CA ALA A 611 5.99 -3.58 17.16
C ALA A 611 6.37 -5.06 17.21
N PRO A 612 5.80 -5.93 16.36
CA PRO A 612 6.31 -7.28 16.21
C PRO A 612 7.71 -7.19 15.58
N MET A 613 8.59 -8.12 15.98
CA MET A 613 9.92 -8.18 15.37
C MET A 613 9.83 -8.53 13.90
N CYS A 614 10.90 -8.23 13.17
CA CYS A 614 11.01 -8.64 11.79
C CYS A 614 12.28 -9.39 11.38
N TYR A 615 13.13 -9.80 12.33
CA TYR A 615 14.44 -10.41 12.05
C TYR A 615 14.70 -11.66 12.87
N GLY A 616 15.53 -12.55 12.33
CA GLY A 616 16.02 -13.72 13.06
C GLY A 616 17.17 -14.40 12.35
N ALA A 617 17.56 -15.56 12.86
CA ALA A 617 18.57 -16.42 12.26
C ALA A 617 18.07 -17.85 11.99
N ALA A 618 18.72 -18.55 11.06
CA ALA A 618 18.54 -19.97 10.82
C ALA A 618 18.92 -20.78 12.08
N GLU A 619 18.36 -21.98 12.20
CA GLU A 619 18.56 -22.85 13.36
C GLU A 619 20.06 -23.11 13.63
N GLY A 620 20.52 -22.82 14.85
CA GLY A 620 21.91 -23.00 15.26
C GLY A 620 22.91 -21.97 14.72
N SER A 621 22.42 -20.88 14.11
CA SER A 621 23.25 -19.78 13.60
C SER A 621 23.06 -18.50 14.41
N ASP A 622 24.12 -17.71 14.54
CA ASP A 622 24.08 -16.39 15.19
C ASP A 622 23.80 -15.27 14.19
N ILE A 623 23.14 -14.21 14.64
CA ILE A 623 22.98 -12.99 13.85
C ILE A 623 24.33 -12.26 13.75
N ARG A 624 24.57 -11.61 12.60
CA ARG A 624 25.78 -10.80 12.39
C ARG A 624 25.95 -9.70 13.45
N GLN A 625 27.16 -9.59 13.97
CA GLN A 625 27.51 -8.64 15.02
C GLN A 625 27.41 -7.17 14.59
N ASP A 626 27.71 -6.86 13.32
CA ASP A 626 27.63 -5.50 12.78
C ASP A 626 26.17 -5.02 12.69
N LEU A 627 25.27 -5.90 12.26
CA LEU A 627 23.83 -5.68 12.26
C LEU A 627 23.32 -5.46 13.69
N ALA A 628 23.68 -6.36 14.61
CA ALA A 628 23.30 -6.24 16.02
C ALA A 628 23.76 -4.92 16.62
N THR A 629 25.02 -4.54 16.36
CA THR A 629 25.60 -3.28 16.86
C THR A 629 24.89 -2.06 16.29
N PHE A 630 24.57 -2.06 14.98
CA PHE A 630 23.84 -0.97 14.33
C PHE A 630 22.45 -0.78 14.93
N PHE A 631 21.69 -1.86 15.08
CA PHE A 631 20.33 -1.80 15.60
C PHE A 631 20.32 -1.43 17.08
N HIS A 632 21.18 -2.04 17.89
CA HIS A 632 21.24 -1.78 19.32
C HIS A 632 21.60 -0.31 19.60
N ALA A 633 22.48 0.29 18.80
CA ALA A 633 22.86 1.69 18.97
C ALA A 633 21.78 2.70 18.54
N ARG A 634 20.80 2.30 17.71
CA ARG A 634 19.95 3.26 16.97
C ARG A 634 18.46 3.02 17.11
N THR A 635 18.05 1.86 17.61
CA THR A 635 16.64 1.45 17.57
C THR A 635 16.18 1.02 18.96
N ALA A 636 15.03 1.53 19.37
CA ALA A 636 14.35 1.18 20.61
C ALA A 636 12.93 0.71 20.32
N VAL A 637 12.52 -0.39 20.95
CA VAL A 637 11.16 -0.93 20.89
C VAL A 637 10.55 -0.83 22.28
N TYR A 638 9.49 -0.04 22.39
CA TYR A 638 8.71 0.12 23.60
C TYR A 638 7.68 -1.00 23.71
N ILE A 639 7.60 -1.60 24.89
CA ILE A 639 6.68 -2.69 25.18
C ILE A 639 5.95 -2.45 26.51
N ASN A 640 4.65 -2.73 26.57
CA ASN A 640 3.98 -2.89 27.85
C ASN A 640 4.28 -4.28 28.41
N ALA A 641 4.45 -4.41 29.73
CA ALA A 641 4.81 -5.70 30.33
C ALA A 641 3.77 -6.79 30.05
N GLY A 642 2.47 -6.44 30.00
CA GLY A 642 1.40 -7.37 29.68
C GLY A 642 1.19 -7.60 28.19
N ASP A 643 1.74 -6.76 27.31
CA ASP A 643 1.49 -6.87 25.87
C ASP A 643 2.27 -8.06 25.26
N PRO A 644 1.58 -9.08 24.72
CA PRO A 644 2.24 -10.22 24.10
C PRO A 644 2.79 -9.92 22.69
N ALA A 645 2.27 -8.91 21.98
CA ALA A 645 2.57 -8.66 20.58
C ALA A 645 4.03 -8.27 20.26
N PRO A 646 4.72 -7.45 21.08
CA PRO A 646 6.10 -7.05 20.81
C PRO A 646 7.17 -7.97 21.42
N ARG A 647 6.77 -9.01 22.17
CA ARG A 647 7.72 -9.91 22.84
C ARG A 647 8.43 -10.82 21.85
N LEU A 648 9.62 -11.26 22.26
CA LEU A 648 10.37 -12.33 21.63
C LEU A 648 9.42 -13.50 21.35
N TRP A 649 9.21 -13.86 20.10
CA TRP A 649 8.42 -15.04 19.75
C TRP A 649 9.05 -16.31 20.35
N SER A 650 10.36 -16.27 20.59
CA SER A 650 11.13 -17.22 21.38
C SER A 650 10.85 -17.17 22.89
N GLU A 651 10.38 -16.04 23.42
CA GLU A 651 10.00 -15.84 24.84
C GLU A 651 8.48 -15.73 25.01
N LEU A 652 7.71 -16.19 24.02
CA LEU A 652 6.27 -16.32 24.11
C LEU A 652 5.97 -17.81 24.06
N ASP A 653 5.21 -18.31 25.02
CA ASP A 653 4.58 -19.62 24.83
C ASP A 653 3.53 -19.44 23.74
N LEU A 654 3.89 -19.80 22.51
CA LEU A 654 3.07 -19.58 21.34
C LEU A 654 1.74 -20.34 21.43
N GLU A 655 1.73 -21.51 22.08
CA GLU A 655 0.51 -22.29 22.26
C GLU A 655 -0.43 -21.59 23.26
N ASP A 656 0.10 -21.16 24.41
CA ASP A 656 -0.68 -20.43 25.42
C ASP A 656 -1.11 -19.05 24.92
N PHE A 657 -0.28 -18.36 24.14
CA PHE A 657 -0.65 -17.11 23.47
C PHE A 657 -1.81 -17.31 22.51
N MET A 658 -1.76 -18.34 21.68
CA MET A 658 -2.85 -18.63 20.74
C MET A 658 -4.14 -18.98 21.49
N ARG A 659 -4.04 -19.72 22.61
CA ARG A 659 -5.20 -19.99 23.49
C ARG A 659 -5.74 -18.71 24.13
N TYR A 660 -4.86 -17.81 24.59
CA TYR A 660 -5.21 -16.52 25.16
C TYR A 660 -5.94 -15.65 24.13
N ALA A 661 -5.37 -15.53 22.93
CA ALA A 661 -5.96 -14.78 21.83
C ALA A 661 -7.36 -15.30 21.49
N ILE A 662 -7.52 -16.62 21.34
CA ILE A 662 -8.83 -17.26 21.07
C ILE A 662 -9.86 -16.87 22.14
N ARG A 663 -9.51 -16.98 23.43
CA ARG A 663 -10.42 -16.65 24.53
C ARG A 663 -10.72 -15.16 24.64
N TRP A 664 -9.72 -14.31 24.42
CA TRP A 664 -9.91 -12.85 24.40
C TRP A 664 -10.88 -12.44 23.28
N PHE A 665 -10.73 -13.02 22.07
CA PHE A 665 -11.67 -12.82 20.97
C PHE A 665 -13.09 -13.26 21.32
N GLN A 666 -13.24 -14.41 21.99
CA GLN A 666 -14.55 -14.91 22.43
C GLN A 666 -15.20 -14.01 23.51
N GLY A 667 -14.41 -13.39 24.38
CA GLY A 667 -14.91 -12.53 25.47
C GLY A 667 -15.41 -11.14 25.03
N LYS A 668 -14.76 -10.52 24.04
CA LYS A 668 -15.11 -9.17 23.54
C LYS A 668 -16.41 -9.12 22.71
N VAL A 669 -17.03 -10.27 22.42
CA VAL A 669 -18.31 -10.39 21.68
C VAL A 669 -19.51 -9.82 22.46
N SER A 670 -19.40 -9.67 23.79
CA SER A 670 -20.56 -9.32 24.65
C SER A 670 -20.74 -7.83 24.97
N SER A 671 -19.79 -6.94 24.63
CA SER A 671 -19.81 -5.55 25.12
C SER A 671 -19.52 -4.47 24.06
N PHE A 672 -19.76 -4.73 22.78
CA PHE A 672 -19.67 -3.70 21.74
C PHE A 672 -20.73 -3.94 20.65
N SER A 673 -21.33 -2.86 20.15
CA SER A 673 -22.54 -2.86 19.31
C SER A 673 -22.51 -3.88 18.16
N MET A 674 -23.47 -4.80 18.23
CA MET A 674 -23.77 -5.92 17.32
C MET A 674 -24.13 -5.50 15.88
N ARG A 675 -23.17 -4.94 15.13
CA ARG A 675 -23.20 -4.87 13.65
C ARG A 675 -21.82 -5.05 12.97
N ILE A 676 -20.74 -5.19 13.75
CA ILE A 676 -19.35 -5.30 13.25
C ILE A 676 -18.74 -6.70 13.48
N LEU A 677 -19.42 -7.59 14.20
CA LEU A 677 -18.78 -8.77 14.82
C LEU A 677 -19.37 -10.14 14.50
N ASP A 678 -20.30 -10.26 13.55
CA ASP A 678 -20.85 -11.58 13.16
C ASP A 678 -19.92 -12.43 12.26
N TYR A 679 -18.70 -11.96 11.93
CA TYR A 679 -17.70 -12.76 11.20
C TYR A 679 -16.41 -13.06 11.97
N ALA A 680 -16.18 -12.44 13.13
CA ALA A 680 -14.88 -12.53 13.80
C ALA A 680 -14.80 -13.58 14.91
N ALA A 681 -15.92 -14.04 15.48
CA ALA A 681 -15.88 -14.95 16.64
C ALA A 681 -15.82 -16.46 16.28
N GLY A 682 -16.08 -16.83 15.02
CA GLY A 682 -15.96 -18.21 14.53
C GLY A 682 -14.68 -18.44 13.70
N GLY A 683 -14.46 -17.62 12.66
CA GLY A 683 -13.45 -17.90 11.64
C GLY A 683 -12.00 -17.68 12.07
N LEU A 684 -11.71 -16.68 12.91
CA LEU A 684 -10.32 -16.39 13.32
C LEU A 684 -9.81 -17.36 14.39
N ALA A 685 -10.66 -17.68 15.36
CA ALA A 685 -10.36 -18.71 16.35
C ALA A 685 -10.24 -20.09 15.68
N GLN A 686 -11.10 -20.40 14.71
CA GLN A 686 -11.03 -21.64 13.94
C GLN A 686 -9.79 -21.70 13.03
N LYS A 687 -9.43 -20.63 12.31
CA LYS A 687 -8.18 -20.57 11.52
C LYS A 687 -6.93 -20.64 12.39
N ALA A 688 -6.92 -19.99 13.55
CA ALA A 688 -5.84 -20.13 14.53
C ALA A 688 -5.71 -21.59 15.01
N GLN A 689 -6.84 -22.27 15.27
CA GLN A 689 -6.86 -23.70 15.58
C GLN A 689 -6.43 -24.59 14.40
N GLU A 690 -6.77 -24.23 13.17
CA GLU A 690 -6.37 -24.95 11.96
C GLU A 690 -4.87 -24.81 11.71
N ILE A 691 -4.29 -23.61 11.91
CA ILE A 691 -2.85 -23.38 11.83
C ILE A 691 -2.12 -24.24 12.87
N LEU A 692 -2.56 -24.23 14.13
CA LEU A 692 -1.97 -25.08 15.19
C LEU A 692 -2.01 -26.57 14.86
N LYS A 693 -2.98 -27.01 14.05
CA LYS A 693 -3.13 -28.41 13.60
C LYS A 693 -2.35 -28.73 12.32
N ARG A 694 -1.70 -27.74 11.69
CA ARG A 694 -0.94 -27.98 10.45
C ARG A 694 0.30 -28.83 10.74
N PRO A 695 0.56 -29.90 9.96
CA PRO A 695 1.73 -30.74 10.15
C PRO A 695 3.07 -30.02 9.87
N ASP A 696 3.03 -28.86 9.19
CA ASP A 696 4.18 -28.07 8.79
C ASP A 696 4.38 -26.79 9.62
N ILE A 697 3.53 -26.52 10.63
CA ILE A 697 3.61 -25.33 11.49
C ILE A 697 4.98 -25.19 12.16
N GLU A 698 5.55 -26.32 12.57
CA GLU A 698 6.87 -26.41 13.20
C GLU A 698 7.95 -25.78 12.31
N LYS A 699 7.96 -26.13 11.01
CA LYS A 699 8.97 -25.67 10.06
C LYS A 699 8.75 -24.22 9.61
N HIS A 700 7.48 -23.80 9.46
CA HIS A 700 7.13 -22.54 8.81
C HIS A 700 6.83 -21.39 9.78
N LEU A 701 6.50 -21.70 11.03
CA LEU A 701 6.15 -20.70 12.04
C LEU A 701 6.95 -20.90 13.32
N LEU A 702 6.82 -22.06 14.00
CA LEU A 702 7.35 -22.22 15.36
C LEU A 702 8.88 -22.17 15.43
N ARG A 703 9.60 -22.87 14.54
CA ARG A 703 11.07 -22.83 14.52
C ARG A 703 11.64 -21.47 14.15
N PRO A 704 11.19 -20.80 13.07
CA PRO A 704 11.65 -19.43 12.80
C PRO A 704 11.33 -18.47 13.94
N ALA A 705 10.11 -18.53 14.49
CA ALA A 705 9.65 -17.72 15.62
C ALA A 705 10.53 -17.89 16.87
N ALA A 706 10.91 -19.14 17.19
CA ALA A 706 11.81 -19.46 18.29
C ALA A 706 13.27 -18.97 18.10
N ARG A 707 13.60 -18.41 16.93
CA ARG A 707 14.94 -17.91 16.59
C ARG A 707 14.98 -16.41 16.33
N TYR A 708 13.90 -15.69 16.63
CA TYR A 708 13.94 -14.24 16.59
C TYR A 708 14.82 -13.74 17.72
N VAL A 709 15.66 -12.75 17.40
CA VAL A 709 16.56 -12.11 18.35
C VAL A 709 16.28 -10.62 18.29
N HIS A 710 16.03 -10.02 19.45
CA HIS A 710 15.90 -8.56 19.54
C HIS A 710 17.28 -7.93 19.37
N LEU A 711 17.44 -7.20 18.27
CA LEU A 711 18.62 -6.38 18.03
C LEU A 711 18.43 -4.96 18.53
N SER A 712 17.17 -4.52 18.61
CA SER A 712 16.80 -3.22 19.16
C SER A 712 16.86 -3.25 20.69
N GLN A 713 17.17 -2.11 21.29
CA GLN A 713 16.98 -1.93 22.73
C GLN A 713 15.51 -2.14 23.07
N ILE A 714 15.23 -2.81 24.19
CA ILE A 714 13.85 -3.00 24.62
C ILE A 714 13.59 -2.10 25.81
N ARG A 715 12.54 -1.29 25.69
CA ARG A 715 12.11 -0.39 26.76
C ARG A 715 10.79 -0.87 27.32
N VAL A 716 10.81 -1.35 28.55
CA VAL A 716 9.67 -1.96 29.22
C VAL A 716 8.93 -0.89 30.02
N LEU A 717 7.68 -0.65 29.64
CA LEU A 717 6.73 0.17 30.38
C LEU A 717 6.04 -0.71 31.42
N ALA A 718 6.48 -0.55 32.66
CA ALA A 718 5.98 -1.32 33.80
C ALA A 718 6.34 -0.63 35.11
N LYS A 719 5.47 -0.76 36.12
CA LYS A 719 5.77 -0.29 37.47
C LYS A 719 7.07 -0.90 38.01
N ASP A 720 7.21 -2.22 37.88
CA ASP A 720 8.37 -2.97 38.37
C ASP A 720 8.98 -3.77 37.21
N PHE A 721 10.31 -3.75 37.10
CA PHE A 721 10.99 -4.63 36.15
C PHE A 721 10.89 -6.08 36.59
N LEU A 722 10.42 -6.93 35.66
CA LEU A 722 10.48 -8.38 35.81
C LEU A 722 11.42 -8.92 34.75
N LEU A 723 12.40 -9.71 35.19
CA LEU A 723 13.30 -10.43 34.28
C LEU A 723 12.47 -11.16 33.22
N TRP A 724 12.93 -11.08 31.97
CA TRP A 724 12.33 -11.76 30.85
C TRP A 724 12.10 -13.24 31.16
N ARG A 725 10.83 -13.64 31.04
CA ARG A 725 10.35 -15.02 31.15
C ARG A 725 9.26 -15.19 30.10
N PRO A 726 9.01 -16.43 29.65
CA PRO A 726 7.84 -16.75 28.85
C PRO A 726 6.60 -16.11 29.45
N LEU A 727 5.93 -15.26 28.66
CA LEU A 727 4.71 -14.60 29.11
C LEU A 727 3.62 -15.67 29.19
N SER A 728 3.31 -16.12 30.40
CA SER A 728 2.25 -17.11 30.64
C SER A 728 0.88 -16.52 30.34
N TYR A 729 -0.09 -17.38 29.98
CA TYR A 729 -1.49 -17.00 29.74
C TYR A 729 -2.05 -15.95 30.73
N GLY A 730 -1.84 -16.12 32.04
CA GLY A 730 -2.42 -15.25 33.08
C GLY A 730 -1.77 -13.87 33.23
N ARG A 731 -0.70 -13.60 32.49
CA ARG A 731 0.02 -12.31 32.49
C ARG A 731 -0.15 -11.53 31.20
N MET A 732 -0.77 -12.12 30.18
CA MET A 732 -1.06 -11.46 28.92
C MET A 732 -2.20 -10.47 29.09
N ASN A 733 -2.04 -9.28 28.53
CA ASN A 733 -3.04 -8.24 28.44
C ASN A 733 -2.91 -7.49 27.11
N ILE A 734 -3.69 -7.90 26.12
CA ILE A 734 -3.70 -7.27 24.78
C ILE A 734 -4.42 -5.91 24.76
N ASP A 735 -5.22 -5.58 25.79
CA ASP A 735 -5.87 -4.26 25.85
C ASP A 735 -4.82 -3.14 26.05
N GLU A 736 -3.64 -3.47 26.57
CA GLU A 736 -2.47 -2.59 26.67
C GLU A 736 -1.74 -2.36 25.33
N HIS A 737 -2.16 -3.02 24.23
CA HIS A 737 -1.51 -2.88 22.92
C HIS A 737 -1.83 -1.54 22.23
N SER A 738 -2.93 -0.88 22.61
CA SER A 738 -3.34 0.40 22.02
C SER A 738 -2.34 1.52 22.35
N LEU A 739 -2.07 2.40 21.38
CA LEU A 739 -1.29 3.62 21.63
C LEU A 739 -2.05 4.58 22.56
N ALA A 740 -3.29 4.94 22.19
CA ALA A 740 -4.14 5.85 22.95
C ALA A 740 -4.47 5.37 24.37
N ALA A 741 -4.76 4.08 24.56
CA ALA A 741 -5.21 3.54 25.84
C ALA A 741 -4.11 2.84 26.65
N GLY A 742 -3.00 2.42 26.02
CA GLY A 742 -1.92 1.68 26.65
C GLY A 742 -0.62 2.46 26.69
N TYR A 743 0.04 2.59 25.53
CA TYR A 743 1.41 3.12 25.46
C TYR A 743 1.56 4.59 25.85
N ILE A 744 0.72 5.50 25.32
CA ILE A 744 0.83 6.94 25.62
C ILE A 744 0.57 7.21 27.11
N PRO A 745 -0.51 6.68 27.73
CA PRO A 745 -0.71 6.80 29.17
C PRO A 745 0.42 6.20 30.00
N ALA A 746 0.92 5.02 29.63
CA ALA A 746 2.02 4.37 30.34
C ALA A 746 3.33 5.18 30.24
N LEU A 747 3.62 5.77 29.09
CA LEU A 747 4.74 6.69 28.91
C LEU A 747 4.59 7.92 29.81
N CYS A 748 3.43 8.58 29.79
CA CYS A 748 3.16 9.72 30.67
C CYS A 748 3.36 9.35 32.15
N ALA A 749 2.81 8.20 32.58
CA ALA A 749 2.96 7.73 33.95
C ALA A 749 4.41 7.37 34.31
N SER A 750 5.22 6.93 33.35
CA SER A 750 6.64 6.60 33.60
C SER A 750 7.53 7.84 33.68
N PHE A 751 7.02 9.00 33.26
CA PHE A 751 7.72 10.28 33.28
C PHE A 751 7.27 11.19 34.42
N ASP A 752 6.24 10.79 35.17
CA ASP A 752 5.74 11.50 36.33
C ASP A 752 6.33 10.88 37.62
N PRO A 753 7.13 11.63 38.41
CA PRO A 753 7.75 11.14 39.65
C PRO A 753 6.75 10.63 40.70
N ILE A 754 5.50 11.09 40.63
CA ILE A 754 4.45 10.81 41.62
C ILE A 754 3.56 9.65 41.15
N ALA A 755 3.60 9.29 39.86
CA ALA A 755 2.82 8.20 39.31
C ALA A 755 3.49 6.83 39.60
N ALA A 756 2.68 5.77 39.64
CA ALA A 756 3.17 4.40 39.85
C ALA A 756 3.72 3.75 38.56
N GLY A 757 4.17 4.56 37.58
CA GLY A 757 4.75 4.10 36.32
C GLY A 757 6.23 3.78 36.44
N GLY A 758 6.82 3.24 35.37
CA GLY A 758 8.24 2.94 35.32
C GLY A 758 8.69 2.58 33.91
N LEU A 759 9.90 3.01 33.56
CA LEU A 759 10.54 2.75 32.28
C LEU A 759 11.89 2.09 32.49
N TRP A 760 12.02 0.87 32.01
CA TRP A 760 13.19 0.03 32.25
C TRP A 760 13.83 -0.40 30.94
N ASP A 761 15.15 -0.55 30.93
CA ASP A 761 15.84 -1.26 29.83
C ASP A 761 15.64 -2.78 29.93
N GLU A 762 16.16 -3.51 28.95
CA GLU A 762 16.12 -4.97 28.92
C GLU A 762 16.85 -5.67 30.10
N ASN A 763 17.70 -4.96 30.84
CA ASN A 763 18.49 -5.48 31.96
C ASN A 763 17.89 -5.12 33.33
N GLY A 764 16.83 -4.32 33.37
CA GLY A 764 16.19 -3.84 34.59
C GLY A 764 16.82 -2.59 35.19
N THR A 765 17.59 -1.84 34.41
CA THR A 765 18.03 -0.49 34.77
C THR A 765 16.88 0.48 34.54
N SER A 766 16.56 1.31 35.52
CA SER A 766 15.60 2.40 35.32
C SER A 766 16.19 3.41 34.34
N LEU A 767 15.40 3.79 33.34
CA LEU A 767 15.75 4.81 32.34
C LEU A 767 15.34 6.22 32.77
N VAL A 768 14.64 6.33 33.91
CA VAL A 768 14.17 7.57 34.52
C VAL A 768 14.56 7.56 36.00
N ASP A 769 15.03 8.68 36.53
CA ASP A 769 15.37 8.81 37.96
C ASP A 769 14.14 9.08 38.84
N GLU A 770 14.32 9.14 40.15
CA GLU A 770 13.25 9.41 41.13
C GLU A 770 12.63 10.81 40.96
N GLU A 771 13.28 11.72 40.23
CA GLU A 771 12.80 13.07 39.92
C GLU A 771 12.14 13.16 38.53
N GLY A 772 12.00 12.03 37.82
CA GLY A 772 11.37 11.98 36.49
C GLY A 772 12.30 12.42 35.36
N HIS A 773 13.61 12.52 35.60
CA HIS A 773 14.59 12.86 34.57
C HIS A 773 15.06 11.62 33.82
N GLY A 774 15.28 11.75 32.52
CA GLY A 774 15.78 10.63 31.72
C GLY A 774 17.28 10.44 31.88
N ILE A 775 17.72 9.20 31.96
CA ILE A 775 19.13 8.81 32.18
C ILE A 775 19.73 8.10 30.95
N VAL A 776 19.16 8.34 29.75
CA VAL A 776 19.43 7.58 28.51
C VAL A 776 20.24 8.34 27.47
#